data_AF-A0A934UJU1-F1
#
_entry.id   AF-A0A934UJU1-F1
#
_cell.length_a   1.000
_cell.length_b   1.000
_cell.length_c   1.000
_cell.angle_alpha   90.00
_cell.angle_beta   90.00
_cell.angle_gamma   90.00
#
_symmetry.space_group_name_H-M   'P 1'
#
loop_
_entity.id
_entity.type
_entity.pdbx_description
1 polymer ?
#
loop_
_entity_poly.entity_id
_entity_poly.type
_entity_poly.pdbx_seq_one_letter_code
_entity_poly.pdbx_strand_id
1 'polypeptide(L)'
;ACYETATFNTTSCEWDVTGTQPVQPVIACYETATFNTTSCEWDVTGTQPVQPVIACYETATFNTTTCEWDVTGTQPVQPVMACYETATFNTTSCEWDVTGTQPVQPVIACYETATFNTTSCEWDVTGTQPVQPVIACYETATFNTTTCDWDVTGTQPIQPVMACYETATFNTTSCEWDVTGTQPVQPVLDLLPRTCIEKETVFEISNYDVQYTYIILPNAGVMRDGNLIKATTGNYTIEAMINGCSSPTTAFTVGSQICAVNDNIGVMDTAKNTTTDFSIFKNDILNGSEVAPSDVILSSPSSPFFTLNSNGTFEIAPNTPTGTYQIPYTICETSNPTNCSSAVVTVSIICNSTKVSGVIMNENSNTPLVNVPITLKPINGTTGATLIRITKTDGSYSFDGMIPGDYVLQVQDANLNTAQELFNTNPSFLILEVENCQYLERNFGYASTDLPVMGDFVWYDLNNNGIQDEWYDANNDGLVTQNMPDVNGVIDYSKWEWIDFNGDGSYLGKENAGELNAAGFGNGSTNVPNIFITGPNDYSRSITMGIQGYWRARADKGNYGEYRVEFIKESLMESASEAMAASGLVKVLPGFTKKRTANTQTAKSNRFVDCASTTNTVLFTTIDDTHRVRLDLDFGISCKTYATLEAKDDSISDVNGSSGALGVLNLLRNDIKDGNAIQPTDVIVTGINLPSGFVLHPNGVVDVAPNTDEGTYTFTYQICESGTSNCATATVTIDVVVPPAPAPIPDPVIIPILVVANDSATADGINGSVAFLNVLGNDSLDGTSINPSQISLQGLHLPKGIVLNPDGTIDVAPNTAGGNYVFDYQVCDIANPTNCKTATVNLFVESPSIALIKTAVFNDENGSGYANAGETITYSFTVVNTGNTVLENISISDPLPGIQIKGGPITLGVNQTDESTFTATYAVTQSDINAGKVVNQATVNATTASGIEVEDLSDASSLTADNPTIVSLEGCVIKVFNAMTLNGDGENERFYIQGIECYPENKVEIYNRWGVLVYESEHYNNVDHVFKGFSEGRVTVKETGGLPTGTYFYVLKYQDNSAQTQQQAGYLYITN
;
A
#
# COMPACT_ATOMS: atom_id res chain seq x y z
N ALA A 1 4.50 -118.21 174.04
CA ALA A 1 4.93 -117.25 172.99
C ALA A 1 4.96 -115.81 173.53
N CYS A 2 5.46 -114.79 172.78
CA CYS A 2 5.51 -113.37 173.23
C CYS A 2 4.14 -112.78 173.67
N TYR A 3 3.05 -113.53 173.48
CA TYR A 3 1.67 -113.17 173.76
C TYR A 3 0.94 -114.06 174.79
N GLU A 4 1.62 -114.95 175.55
CA GLU A 4 0.98 -115.84 176.56
C GLU A 4 1.39 -115.49 178.01
N THR A 5 0.44 -115.54 178.95
CA THR A 5 0.68 -115.30 180.40
C THR A 5 0.18 -116.48 181.23
N ALA A 6 0.93 -116.89 182.27
CA ALA A 6 0.59 -118.00 183.17
C ALA A 6 0.40 -117.53 184.63
N THR A 7 -0.69 -117.95 185.27
CA THR A 7 -1.04 -117.61 186.67
C THR A 7 -1.35 -118.87 187.47
N PHE A 8 -0.75 -119.01 188.68
CA PHE A 8 -0.91 -120.19 189.54
C PHE A 8 -2.15 -120.09 190.42
N ASN A 9 -3.04 -121.07 190.37
CA ASN A 9 -4.26 -121.10 191.16
C ASN A 9 -4.07 -121.94 192.44
N THR A 10 -4.19 -121.29 193.60
CA THR A 10 -3.99 -121.92 194.92
C THR A 10 -5.14 -122.83 195.36
N THR A 11 -6.26 -122.86 194.64
CA THR A 11 -7.45 -123.66 194.99
C THR A 11 -7.48 -125.00 194.24
N SER A 12 -6.93 -125.06 193.02
CA SER A 12 -6.83 -126.29 192.22
C SER A 12 -5.42 -126.89 192.19
N CYS A 13 -4.41 -126.17 192.70
CA CYS A 13 -2.99 -126.53 192.53
C CYS A 13 -2.59 -126.73 191.06
N GLU A 14 -3.20 -125.99 190.13
CA GLU A 14 -2.89 -125.99 188.69
C GLU A 14 -2.61 -124.58 188.14
N TRP A 15 -1.89 -124.51 187.02
CA TRP A 15 -1.54 -123.27 186.31
C TRP A 15 -2.51 -123.01 185.14
N ASP A 16 -3.12 -121.82 185.10
CA ASP A 16 -3.90 -121.35 183.96
C ASP A 16 -3.02 -120.51 183.01
N VAL A 17 -3.09 -120.80 181.70
CA VAL A 17 -2.33 -120.13 180.62
C VAL A 17 -3.31 -119.48 179.62
N THR A 18 -3.14 -118.19 179.29
CA THR A 18 -4.00 -117.46 178.31
C THR A 18 -3.22 -116.46 177.42
N GLY A 19 -3.58 -116.37 176.12
CA GLY A 19 -3.06 -115.41 175.11
C GLY A 19 -3.44 -115.68 173.63
N THR A 20 -3.58 -114.64 172.76
CA THR A 20 -3.92 -114.73 171.30
C THR A 20 -3.14 -113.74 170.41
N GLN A 21 -2.81 -114.13 169.16
CA GLN A 21 -2.00 -113.36 168.19
C GLN A 21 -2.75 -112.16 167.54
N PRO A 22 -2.09 -111.01 167.28
CA PRO A 22 -2.71 -109.83 166.62
C PRO A 22 -2.98 -109.99 165.10
N VAL A 23 -3.95 -109.21 164.59
CA VAL A 23 -4.57 -109.28 163.24
C VAL A 23 -3.71 -108.66 162.13
N GLN A 24 -3.74 -109.22 160.91
CA GLN A 24 -3.04 -108.72 159.71
C GLN A 24 -3.64 -107.40 159.17
N PRO A 25 -2.82 -106.40 158.75
CA PRO A 25 -3.29 -105.15 158.16
C PRO A 25 -3.82 -105.31 156.72
N VAL A 26 -4.73 -104.41 156.30
CA VAL A 26 -5.33 -104.35 154.95
C VAL A 26 -4.38 -103.62 153.97
N ILE A 27 -4.18 -104.14 152.75
CA ILE A 27 -3.18 -103.68 151.76
C ILE A 27 -3.80 -103.33 150.38
N ALA A 28 -3.13 -102.46 149.60
CA ALA A 28 -3.54 -102.08 148.23
C ALA A 28 -3.19 -103.15 147.16
N CYS A 29 -3.77 -103.06 145.94
CA CYS A 29 -3.59 -104.08 144.87
C CYS A 29 -2.14 -104.24 144.38
N TYR A 30 -1.26 -103.30 144.74
CA TYR A 30 0.16 -103.27 144.41
C TYR A 30 1.07 -103.45 145.65
N GLU A 31 0.55 -103.88 146.81
CA GLU A 31 1.27 -104.09 148.09
C GLU A 31 1.22 -105.56 148.61
N THR A 32 2.13 -105.94 149.51
CA THR A 32 2.24 -107.27 150.17
C THR A 32 2.62 -107.16 151.66
N ALA A 33 2.09 -108.02 152.56
CA ALA A 33 2.33 -108.00 154.02
C ALA A 33 2.89 -109.31 154.63
N THR A 34 3.86 -109.23 155.55
CA THR A 34 4.58 -110.39 156.17
C THR A 34 4.76 -110.21 157.69
N PHE A 35 4.50 -111.23 158.54
CA PHE A 35 4.60 -111.11 160.02
C PHE A 35 6.00 -111.46 160.57
N ASN A 36 6.55 -110.57 161.40
CA ASN A 36 7.88 -110.69 161.99
C ASN A 36 7.83 -111.24 163.43
N THR A 37 8.42 -112.41 163.64
CA THR A 37 8.40 -113.11 164.95
C THR A 37 9.38 -112.55 165.98
N THR A 38 10.20 -111.56 165.61
CA THR A 38 11.20 -110.96 166.51
C THR A 38 10.65 -109.69 167.17
N SER A 39 9.95 -108.83 166.42
CA SER A 39 9.26 -107.64 166.95
C SER A 39 7.80 -107.89 167.33
N CYS A 40 7.24 -109.03 166.92
CA CYS A 40 5.82 -109.34 167.04
C CYS A 40 4.92 -108.29 166.30
N GLU A 41 5.32 -107.86 165.08
CA GLU A 41 4.64 -106.88 164.19
C GLU A 41 4.60 -107.30 162.68
N TRP A 42 3.82 -106.61 161.83
CA TRP A 42 3.66 -106.84 160.38
C TRP A 42 4.45 -105.84 159.50
N ASP A 43 5.16 -106.32 158.47
CA ASP A 43 5.87 -105.51 157.47
C ASP A 43 5.11 -105.45 156.12
N VAL A 44 4.90 -104.26 155.52
CA VAL A 44 4.16 -104.04 154.24
C VAL A 44 5.08 -103.41 153.16
N THR A 45 5.05 -103.91 151.90
CA THR A 45 5.89 -103.41 150.78
C THR A 45 5.15 -103.36 149.42
N GLY A 46 5.37 -102.32 148.58
CA GLY A 46 4.82 -102.15 147.21
C GLY A 46 4.76 -100.68 146.70
N THR A 47 4.75 -100.43 145.37
CA THR A 47 4.59 -99.08 144.76
C THR A 47 3.71 -99.08 143.49
N GLN A 48 2.88 -98.06 143.27
CA GLN A 48 1.95 -97.94 142.13
C GLN A 48 2.66 -97.56 140.80
N PRO A 49 2.24 -98.08 139.62
CA PRO A 49 2.79 -97.69 138.31
C PRO A 49 2.46 -96.23 137.91
N VAL A 50 3.41 -95.54 137.27
CA VAL A 50 3.31 -94.12 136.84
C VAL A 50 2.25 -93.94 135.74
N GLN A 51 1.44 -92.87 135.82
CA GLN A 51 0.42 -92.52 134.82
C GLN A 51 1.04 -92.18 133.44
N PRO A 52 0.46 -92.67 132.32
CA PRO A 52 0.93 -92.31 130.98
C PRO A 52 0.65 -90.83 130.63
N VAL A 53 1.52 -90.22 129.82
CA VAL A 53 1.34 -88.84 129.32
C VAL A 53 0.28 -88.85 128.20
N ILE A 54 -0.75 -88.01 128.30
CA ILE A 54 -1.90 -87.96 127.39
C ILE A 54 -1.97 -86.66 126.57
N ALA A 55 -2.65 -86.69 125.42
CA ALA A 55 -2.93 -85.48 124.65
C ALA A 55 -3.98 -84.60 125.35
N CYS A 56 -4.00 -83.30 125.05
CA CYS A 56 -4.78 -82.33 125.82
C CYS A 56 -6.32 -82.53 125.74
N TYR A 57 -6.80 -83.27 124.73
CA TYR A 57 -8.22 -83.63 124.55
C TYR A 57 -8.55 -85.07 125.00
N GLU A 58 -7.62 -85.74 125.69
CA GLU A 58 -7.78 -87.10 126.24
C GLU A 58 -7.78 -87.09 127.78
N THR A 59 -8.33 -88.14 128.39
CA THR A 59 -8.30 -88.37 129.86
C THR A 59 -7.90 -89.81 130.20
N ALA A 60 -7.11 -89.99 131.27
CA ALA A 60 -6.63 -91.30 131.74
C ALA A 60 -7.10 -91.62 133.17
N THR A 61 -7.59 -92.84 133.40
CA THR A 61 -8.17 -93.29 134.68
C THR A 61 -7.53 -94.60 135.15
N PHE A 62 -7.08 -94.70 136.41
CA PHE A 62 -6.43 -95.91 136.95
C PHE A 62 -7.46 -96.93 137.42
N ASN A 63 -7.38 -98.15 136.92
CA ASN A 63 -8.28 -99.22 137.29
C ASN A 63 -7.71 -100.00 138.49
N THR A 64 -8.36 -99.88 139.65
CA THR A 64 -7.93 -100.52 140.91
C THR A 64 -8.14 -102.04 140.95
N THR A 65 -8.77 -102.61 139.93
CA THR A 65 -9.03 -104.06 139.83
C THR A 65 -7.99 -104.76 138.95
N THR A 66 -7.52 -104.10 137.88
CA THR A 66 -6.48 -104.62 136.97
C THR A 66 -5.09 -104.04 137.24
N CYS A 67 -5.01 -102.99 138.05
CA CYS A 67 -3.80 -102.24 138.39
C CYS A 67 -3.09 -101.63 137.15
N GLU A 68 -3.85 -101.22 136.12
CA GLU A 68 -3.40 -100.58 134.87
C GLU A 68 -4.22 -99.29 134.54
N TRP A 69 -3.76 -98.44 133.61
CA TRP A 69 -4.41 -97.17 133.22
C TRP A 69 -5.19 -97.27 131.89
N ASP A 70 -6.45 -96.77 131.85
CA ASP A 70 -7.28 -96.67 130.63
C ASP A 70 -7.38 -95.21 130.10
N VAL A 71 -7.22 -94.97 128.79
CA VAL A 71 -7.20 -93.63 128.13
C VAL A 71 -8.36 -93.46 127.11
N THR A 72 -9.07 -92.31 127.12
CA THR A 72 -10.17 -92.00 126.15
C THR A 72 -10.25 -90.52 125.72
N GLY A 73 -10.58 -90.22 124.45
CA GLY A 73 -10.79 -88.86 123.86
C GLY A 73 -10.66 -88.77 122.32
N THR A 74 -11.23 -87.77 121.63
CA THR A 74 -11.08 -87.53 120.16
C THR A 74 -10.96 -86.03 119.81
N GLN A 75 -10.10 -85.67 118.85
CA GLN A 75 -9.79 -84.26 118.48
C GLN A 75 -10.93 -83.54 117.70
N PRO A 76 -11.19 -82.22 117.93
CA PRO A 76 -12.18 -81.42 117.19
C PRO A 76 -11.83 -81.16 115.70
N VAL A 77 -12.84 -81.09 114.82
CA VAL A 77 -12.71 -80.92 113.35
C VAL A 77 -12.21 -79.52 112.97
N GLN A 78 -11.28 -79.42 111.98
CA GLN A 78 -10.68 -78.16 111.52
C GLN A 78 -11.70 -77.24 110.77
N PRO A 79 -11.71 -75.91 111.01
CA PRO A 79 -12.61 -74.97 110.33
C PRO A 79 -12.25 -74.72 108.85
N VAL A 80 -13.24 -74.35 108.02
CA VAL A 80 -13.08 -74.03 106.58
C VAL A 80 -12.46 -72.63 106.42
N MET A 81 -11.34 -72.51 105.69
CA MET A 81 -10.49 -71.32 105.62
C MET A 81 -10.76 -70.43 104.40
N ALA A 82 -10.60 -69.10 104.54
CA ALA A 82 -10.48 -68.20 103.39
C ALA A 82 -9.13 -68.42 102.66
N CYS A 83 -9.05 -68.07 101.38
CA CYS A 83 -7.92 -68.47 100.53
C CYS A 83 -6.55 -67.85 100.91
N TYR A 84 -6.53 -66.86 101.81
CA TYR A 84 -5.34 -66.22 102.39
C TYR A 84 -5.11 -66.54 103.89
N GLU A 85 -5.87 -67.48 104.47
CA GLU A 85 -5.74 -67.92 105.86
C GLU A 85 -5.06 -69.30 105.96
N THR A 86 -4.51 -69.62 107.13
CA THR A 86 -3.96 -70.94 107.50
C THR A 86 -4.34 -71.28 108.94
N ALA A 87 -4.78 -72.51 109.22
CA ALA A 87 -5.16 -72.94 110.57
C ALA A 87 -4.18 -73.97 111.15
N THR A 88 -3.82 -73.79 112.42
CA THR A 88 -2.86 -74.63 113.16
C THR A 88 -3.44 -75.01 114.52
N PHE A 89 -3.46 -76.30 114.86
CA PHE A 89 -4.07 -76.77 116.12
C PHE A 89 -3.16 -76.55 117.32
N ASN A 90 -3.68 -75.89 118.35
CA ASN A 90 -2.93 -75.59 119.56
C ASN A 90 -3.12 -76.69 120.60
N THR A 91 -2.03 -77.43 120.87
CA THR A 91 -2.04 -78.59 121.77
C THR A 91 -2.04 -78.23 123.26
N THR A 92 -2.06 -76.94 123.62
CA THR A 92 -2.11 -76.48 125.02
C THR A 92 -3.51 -75.99 125.40
N SER A 93 -4.23 -75.34 124.48
CA SER A 93 -5.64 -74.91 124.67
C SER A 93 -6.68 -75.88 124.10
N CYS A 94 -6.27 -76.82 123.26
CA CYS A 94 -7.11 -77.79 122.55
C CYS A 94 -8.12 -77.17 121.56
N GLU A 95 -7.79 -76.01 120.99
CA GLU A 95 -8.57 -75.32 119.94
C GLU A 95 -7.70 -75.05 118.69
N TRP A 96 -8.35 -74.76 117.55
CA TRP A 96 -7.66 -74.38 116.30
C TRP A 96 -7.38 -72.87 116.26
N ASP A 97 -6.12 -72.48 116.13
CA ASP A 97 -5.71 -71.09 115.90
C ASP A 97 -5.66 -70.81 114.38
N VAL A 98 -6.50 -69.89 113.89
CA VAL A 98 -6.51 -69.44 112.48
C VAL A 98 -5.67 -68.17 112.34
N THR A 99 -4.70 -68.16 111.41
CA THR A 99 -3.82 -67.01 111.15
C THR A 99 -3.68 -66.74 109.67
N GLY A 100 -3.75 -65.46 109.30
CA GLY A 100 -3.66 -64.96 107.94
C GLY A 100 -4.45 -63.66 107.83
N THR A 101 -3.93 -62.68 107.09
CA THR A 101 -4.61 -61.39 106.86
C THR A 101 -4.75 -61.19 105.37
N GLN A 102 -5.94 -60.78 104.92
CA GLN A 102 -6.16 -60.43 103.52
C GLN A 102 -5.12 -59.40 103.07
N PRO A 103 -4.50 -59.53 101.88
CA PRO A 103 -3.61 -58.51 101.35
C PRO A 103 -4.31 -57.14 101.35
N VAL A 104 -3.63 -56.11 101.83
CA VAL A 104 -4.20 -54.74 101.91
C VAL A 104 -4.64 -54.31 100.50
N GLN A 105 -5.86 -53.79 100.37
CA GLN A 105 -6.35 -53.26 99.10
C GLN A 105 -5.34 -52.24 98.55
N PRO A 106 -4.93 -52.33 97.27
CA PRO A 106 -4.00 -51.38 96.69
C PRO A 106 -4.58 -49.95 96.79
N VAL A 107 -3.71 -48.96 97.01
CA VAL A 107 -4.12 -47.55 96.99
C VAL A 107 -4.46 -47.20 95.53
N ILE A 108 -5.75 -47.10 95.24
CA ILE A 108 -6.28 -46.80 93.91
C ILE A 108 -6.34 -45.29 93.68
N ALA A 109 -6.18 -44.85 92.43
CA ALA A 109 -6.45 -43.46 92.07
C ALA A 109 -7.94 -43.17 92.31
N CYS A 110 -8.29 -41.91 92.56
CA CYS A 110 -9.65 -41.58 92.99
C CYS A 110 -10.75 -41.82 91.91
N TYR A 111 -10.34 -42.14 90.67
CA TYR A 111 -11.18 -42.56 89.54
C TYR A 111 -11.14 -44.08 89.26
N GLU A 112 -10.49 -44.87 90.11
CA GLU A 112 -10.39 -46.33 90.01
C GLU A 112 -11.23 -47.02 91.11
N THR A 113 -11.56 -48.29 90.87
CA THR A 113 -12.26 -49.18 91.82
C THR A 113 -11.56 -50.53 91.89
N ALA A 114 -11.37 -51.09 93.08
CA ALA A 114 -10.68 -52.37 93.29
C ALA A 114 -11.60 -53.43 93.92
N THR A 115 -11.59 -54.64 93.36
CA THR A 115 -12.45 -55.77 93.72
C THR A 115 -11.61 -57.02 94.01
N PHE A 116 -11.81 -57.69 95.15
CA PHE A 116 -10.98 -58.82 95.56
C PHE A 116 -11.45 -60.14 94.95
N ASN A 117 -10.55 -60.87 94.32
CA ASN A 117 -10.83 -62.15 93.70
C ASN A 117 -10.55 -63.30 94.68
N THR A 118 -11.61 -63.98 95.14
CA THR A 118 -11.52 -65.03 96.16
C THR A 118 -10.97 -66.37 95.65
N THR A 119 -10.69 -66.49 94.35
CA THR A 119 -10.17 -67.73 93.74
C THR A 119 -8.66 -67.65 93.52
N SER A 120 -8.13 -66.48 93.17
CA SER A 120 -6.69 -66.21 93.00
C SER A 120 -6.04 -65.57 94.23
N CYS A 121 -6.84 -65.03 95.16
CA CYS A 121 -6.39 -64.30 96.36
C CYS A 121 -5.66 -62.97 96.07
N GLU A 122 -5.98 -62.31 94.95
CA GLU A 122 -5.41 -61.01 94.53
C GLU A 122 -6.52 -59.96 94.27
N TRP A 123 -6.17 -58.67 94.24
CA TRP A 123 -7.09 -57.55 93.95
C TRP A 123 -7.09 -57.20 92.45
N ASP A 124 -8.27 -57.14 91.83
CA ASP A 124 -8.48 -56.65 90.46
C ASP A 124 -8.87 -55.16 90.49
N VAL A 125 -8.07 -54.27 89.87
CA VAL A 125 -8.30 -52.80 89.81
C VAL A 125 -8.85 -52.40 88.44
N THR A 126 -9.94 -51.62 88.40
CA THR A 126 -10.58 -51.13 87.16
C THR A 126 -11.02 -49.66 87.26
N GLY A 127 -10.73 -48.85 86.25
CA GLY A 127 -11.10 -47.42 86.11
C GLY A 127 -10.13 -46.66 85.19
N THR A 128 -10.53 -45.51 84.64
CA THR A 128 -9.69 -44.68 83.74
C THR A 128 -9.86 -43.20 84.06
N GLN A 129 -8.77 -42.43 84.08
CA GLN A 129 -8.78 -41.00 84.39
C GLN A 129 -9.62 -40.18 83.38
N PRO A 130 -10.42 -39.19 83.83
CA PRO A 130 -11.09 -38.25 82.93
C PRO A 130 -10.08 -37.48 82.07
N VAL A 131 -10.38 -37.32 80.77
CA VAL A 131 -9.51 -36.64 79.79
C VAL A 131 -9.27 -35.18 80.20
N GLN A 132 -8.01 -34.73 80.14
CA GLN A 132 -7.62 -33.36 80.47
C GLN A 132 -8.34 -32.34 79.56
N PRO A 133 -8.91 -31.24 80.11
CA PRO A 133 -9.54 -30.20 79.28
C PRO A 133 -8.51 -29.52 78.38
N VAL A 134 -8.94 -29.08 77.19
CA VAL A 134 -8.10 -28.28 76.28
C VAL A 134 -7.97 -26.87 76.86
N ILE A 135 -6.76 -26.48 77.23
CA ILE A 135 -6.46 -25.19 77.89
C ILE A 135 -5.83 -24.18 76.93
N ALA A 136 -5.99 -22.88 77.22
CA ALA A 136 -5.25 -21.85 76.50
C ALA A 136 -3.75 -21.96 76.81
N CYS A 137 -2.89 -21.52 75.90
CA CYS A 137 -1.46 -21.81 75.99
C CYS A 137 -0.76 -21.15 77.21
N TYR A 138 -1.39 -20.14 77.83
CA TYR A 138 -0.94 -19.48 79.07
C TYR A 138 -1.64 -20.00 80.34
N GLU A 139 -2.43 -21.06 80.22
CA GLU A 139 -3.08 -21.76 81.34
C GLU A 139 -2.37 -23.09 81.62
N THR A 140 -2.45 -23.55 82.86
CA THR A 140 -2.02 -24.87 83.29
C THR A 140 -3.19 -25.61 83.94
N ALA A 141 -3.41 -26.87 83.54
CA ALA A 141 -4.41 -27.75 84.14
C ALA A 141 -3.72 -28.80 85.01
N THR A 142 -4.11 -28.84 86.29
CA THR A 142 -3.55 -29.74 87.30
C THR A 142 -4.64 -30.65 87.82
N PHE A 143 -4.46 -31.98 87.75
CA PHE A 143 -5.49 -32.91 88.19
C PHE A 143 -5.56 -32.97 89.71
N ASN A 144 -6.74 -32.70 90.26
CA ASN A 144 -6.98 -32.71 91.69
C ASN A 144 -7.34 -34.12 92.13
N THR A 145 -6.40 -34.77 92.82
CA THR A 145 -6.54 -36.16 93.28
C THR A 145 -7.50 -36.34 94.44
N THR A 146 -8.06 -35.25 94.99
CA THR A 146 -9.02 -35.28 96.11
C THR A 146 -10.46 -35.19 95.61
N THR A 147 -10.72 -34.43 94.55
CA THR A 147 -12.06 -34.27 93.94
C THR A 147 -12.27 -35.11 92.68
N CYS A 148 -11.20 -35.65 92.10
CA CYS A 148 -11.19 -36.41 90.85
C CYS A 148 -11.53 -35.61 89.59
N ASP A 149 -11.28 -34.30 89.61
CA ASP A 149 -11.49 -33.37 88.50
C ASP A 149 -10.23 -32.54 88.19
N TRP A 150 -10.20 -31.86 87.04
CA TRP A 150 -9.09 -30.99 86.62
C TRP A 150 -9.29 -29.53 87.09
N ASP A 151 -8.31 -28.96 87.78
CA ASP A 151 -8.27 -27.53 88.14
C ASP A 151 -7.42 -26.74 87.11
N VAL A 152 -7.98 -25.69 86.49
CA VAL A 152 -7.30 -24.85 85.47
C VAL A 152 -6.93 -23.48 86.05
N THR A 153 -5.67 -23.05 85.90
CA THR A 153 -5.18 -21.74 86.38
C THR A 153 -4.25 -21.04 85.37
N GLY A 154 -4.39 -19.73 85.17
CA GLY A 154 -3.52 -18.90 84.32
C GLY A 154 -4.15 -17.54 83.96
N THR A 155 -3.33 -16.53 83.60
CA THR A 155 -3.81 -15.21 83.12
C THR A 155 -2.96 -14.74 81.95
N GLN A 156 -3.58 -14.23 80.89
CA GLN A 156 -2.89 -13.78 79.67
C GLN A 156 -1.92 -12.60 79.95
N PRO A 157 -0.71 -12.57 79.35
CA PRO A 157 0.22 -11.45 79.46
C PRO A 157 -0.34 -10.13 78.89
N ILE A 158 -0.02 -9.01 79.54
CA ILE A 158 -0.49 -7.65 79.18
C ILE A 158 0.08 -7.22 77.81
N GLN A 159 -0.74 -6.64 76.94
CA GLN A 159 -0.32 -6.17 75.60
C GLN A 159 0.72 -5.03 75.70
N PRO A 160 1.81 -5.05 74.88
CA PRO A 160 2.83 -4.01 74.89
C PRO A 160 2.32 -2.65 74.37
N VAL A 161 2.94 -1.55 74.80
CA VAL A 161 2.64 -0.18 74.33
C VAL A 161 3.29 0.04 72.96
N MET A 162 2.50 0.41 71.95
CA MET A 162 2.91 0.42 70.53
C MET A 162 3.25 1.83 70.03
N ALA A 163 4.20 1.93 69.09
CA ALA A 163 4.35 3.12 68.25
C ALA A 163 3.17 3.25 67.25
N CYS A 164 2.91 4.45 66.73
CA CYS A 164 1.81 4.76 65.80
C CYS A 164 1.75 3.91 64.51
N TYR A 165 2.87 3.27 64.13
CA TYR A 165 3.01 2.41 62.94
C TYR A 165 3.11 0.91 63.28
N GLU A 166 2.93 0.52 64.55
CA GLU A 166 3.00 -0.87 65.01
C GLU A 166 1.62 -1.45 65.31
N THR A 167 1.46 -2.75 65.05
CA THR A 167 0.29 -3.56 65.41
C THR A 167 0.75 -4.80 66.18
N ALA A 168 0.07 -5.15 67.28
CA ALA A 168 0.42 -6.32 68.10
C ALA A 168 -0.69 -7.37 68.04
N THR A 169 -0.31 -8.61 67.74
CA THR A 169 -1.22 -9.77 67.61
C THR A 169 -0.75 -10.89 68.52
N PHE A 170 -1.64 -11.44 69.36
CA PHE A 170 -1.26 -12.47 70.33
C PHE A 170 -1.17 -13.85 69.68
N ASN A 171 -0.01 -14.48 69.75
CA ASN A 171 0.24 -15.79 69.17
C ASN A 171 -0.14 -16.90 70.16
N THR A 172 -1.19 -17.65 69.84
CA THR A 172 -1.75 -18.69 70.71
C THR A 172 -0.91 -19.98 70.76
N THR A 173 0.16 -20.07 69.97
CA THR A 173 1.06 -21.24 69.94
C THR A 173 2.32 -21.00 70.78
N SER A 174 2.88 -19.79 70.74
CA SER A 174 4.06 -19.40 71.54
C SER A 174 3.72 -18.70 72.86
N CYS A 175 2.48 -18.24 73.03
CA CYS A 175 2.01 -17.45 74.18
C CYS A 175 2.69 -16.09 74.36
N GLU A 176 3.18 -15.52 73.28
CA GLU A 176 3.80 -14.20 73.23
C GLU A 176 3.03 -13.25 72.28
N TRP A 177 3.22 -11.94 72.44
CA TRP A 177 2.68 -10.92 71.53
C TRP A 177 3.64 -10.71 70.36
N ASP A 178 3.20 -11.00 69.13
CA ASP A 178 3.94 -10.67 67.91
C ASP A 178 3.66 -9.21 67.52
N VAL A 179 4.68 -8.35 67.62
CA VAL A 179 4.61 -6.94 67.19
C VAL A 179 5.12 -6.83 65.75
N THR A 180 4.29 -6.28 64.87
CA THR A 180 4.64 -6.07 63.45
C THR A 180 4.33 -4.63 63.04
N GLY A 181 5.25 -4.01 62.28
CA GLY A 181 5.12 -2.63 61.81
C GLY A 181 6.50 -2.00 61.57
N THR A 182 6.64 -1.25 60.48
CA THR A 182 7.88 -0.53 60.13
C THR A 182 7.56 0.94 59.91
N GLN A 183 8.49 1.81 60.30
CA GLN A 183 8.34 3.26 60.11
C GLN A 183 8.20 3.59 58.60
N PRO A 184 7.32 4.56 58.22
CA PRO A 184 7.21 5.00 56.83
C PRO A 184 8.57 5.46 56.29
N VAL A 185 8.97 4.91 55.15
CA VAL A 185 10.24 5.26 54.48
C VAL A 185 10.05 6.55 53.68
N GLN A 186 11.11 7.34 53.55
CA GLN A 186 11.12 8.55 52.71
C GLN A 186 10.66 8.21 51.27
N PRO A 187 9.74 8.99 50.66
CA PRO A 187 9.29 8.76 49.28
C PRO A 187 10.45 8.86 48.28
N VAL A 188 10.59 7.86 47.40
CA VAL A 188 11.53 7.85 46.28
C VAL A 188 10.74 8.23 45.03
N LEU A 189 11.21 9.27 44.33
CA LEU A 189 10.57 9.79 43.12
C LEU A 189 11.40 9.42 41.91
N ASP A 190 10.78 8.71 40.96
CA ASP A 190 11.33 8.46 39.65
C ASP A 190 10.65 9.41 38.65
N LEU A 191 11.47 10.21 37.97
CA LEU A 191 10.98 11.13 36.94
C LEU A 191 10.55 10.32 35.72
N LEU A 192 9.28 10.40 35.35
CA LEU A 192 8.82 9.83 34.10
C LEU A 192 9.20 10.77 32.93
N PRO A 193 9.62 10.21 31.78
CA PRO A 193 9.97 11.02 30.62
C PRO A 193 8.77 11.85 30.16
N ARG A 194 8.94 13.17 30.14
CA ARG A 194 7.92 14.14 29.71
C ARG A 194 8.02 14.36 28.20
N THR A 195 6.89 14.30 27.49
CA THR A 195 6.81 14.63 26.06
C THR A 195 6.55 16.13 25.87
N CYS A 196 6.80 16.64 24.66
CA CYS A 196 6.68 18.08 24.34
C CYS A 196 5.27 18.67 24.48
N ILE A 197 4.24 17.83 24.71
CA ILE A 197 2.82 18.22 24.70
C ILE A 197 2.29 18.44 26.12
N GLU A 198 2.92 17.81 27.13
CA GLU A 198 2.42 17.84 28.50
C GLU A 198 2.82 19.14 29.20
N LYS A 199 1.87 19.83 29.84
CA LYS A 199 2.09 21.09 30.58
C LYS A 199 2.72 20.87 31.97
N GLU A 200 2.69 19.64 32.46
CA GLU A 200 3.06 19.24 33.81
C GLU A 200 4.10 18.14 33.74
N THR A 201 5.03 18.10 34.68
CA THR A 201 6.01 17.01 34.82
C THR A 201 5.43 15.92 35.70
N VAL A 202 5.56 14.66 35.26
CA VAL A 202 5.05 13.49 35.98
C VAL A 202 6.18 12.79 36.73
N PHE A 203 5.96 12.53 38.02
CA PHE A 203 6.82 11.71 38.86
C PHE A 203 6.05 10.48 39.33
N GLU A 204 6.71 9.33 39.35
CA GLU A 204 6.21 8.12 39.99
C GLU A 204 6.85 7.95 41.36
N ILE A 205 6.05 7.63 42.38
CA ILE A 205 6.56 7.24 43.69
C ILE A 205 6.92 5.75 43.62
N SER A 206 8.18 5.38 43.47
CA SER A 206 8.57 3.97 43.24
C SER A 206 8.47 3.08 44.46
N ASN A 207 8.54 3.65 45.66
CA ASN A 207 8.20 2.97 46.91
C ASN A 207 6.78 3.29 47.37
N TYR A 208 5.84 3.40 46.43
CA TYR A 208 4.44 3.65 46.74
C TYR A 208 3.81 2.50 47.54
N ASP A 209 3.13 2.85 48.62
CA ASP A 209 2.30 1.93 49.38
C ASP A 209 0.94 2.60 49.68
N VAL A 210 -0.13 1.89 49.33
CA VAL A 210 -1.52 2.33 49.48
C VAL A 210 -1.91 2.62 50.93
N GLN A 211 -1.16 2.11 51.91
CA GLN A 211 -1.40 2.34 53.33
C GLN A 211 -0.93 3.73 53.81
N TYR A 212 -0.05 4.41 53.06
CA TYR A 212 0.43 5.75 53.39
C TYR A 212 -0.39 6.83 52.67
N THR A 213 -0.62 7.94 53.36
CA THR A 213 -1.10 9.19 52.77
C THR A 213 0.09 10.06 52.40
N TYR A 214 0.22 10.48 51.14
CA TYR A 214 1.34 11.31 50.69
C TYR A 214 0.91 12.77 50.57
N ILE A 215 1.70 13.68 51.15
CA ILE A 215 1.39 15.11 51.22
C ILE A 215 2.45 15.89 50.43
N ILE A 216 2.00 16.77 49.52
CA ILE A 216 2.87 17.59 48.67
C ILE A 216 2.67 19.08 48.99
N LEU A 217 3.77 19.82 49.14
CA LEU A 217 3.75 21.25 49.45
C LEU A 217 4.70 22.04 48.53
N PRO A 218 4.24 23.17 47.93
CA PRO A 218 2.86 23.62 47.85
C PRO A 218 2.00 22.68 46.98
N ASN A 219 0.68 22.62 47.20
CA ASN A 219 -0.23 21.78 46.41
C ASN A 219 -0.81 22.50 45.17
N ALA A 220 -0.49 23.78 44.98
CA ALA A 220 -0.94 24.56 43.83
C ALA A 220 -0.23 24.07 42.55
N GLY A 221 -1.02 23.73 41.51
CA GLY A 221 -0.48 23.20 40.26
C GLY A 221 -0.04 21.73 40.35
N VAL A 222 -0.48 21.00 41.40
CA VAL A 222 -0.17 19.58 41.60
C VAL A 222 -1.43 18.72 41.53
N MET A 223 -1.43 17.70 40.68
CA MET A 223 -2.44 16.65 40.63
C MET A 223 -1.82 15.31 41.02
N ARG A 224 -2.50 14.53 41.86
CA ARG A 224 -2.04 13.20 42.30
C ARG A 224 -3.07 12.14 41.95
N ASP A 225 -2.61 11.06 41.34
CA ASP A 225 -3.41 9.86 41.04
C ASP A 225 -2.61 8.61 41.43
N GLY A 226 -2.98 7.99 42.55
CA GLY A 226 -2.25 6.85 43.12
C GLY A 226 -0.77 7.17 43.39
N ASN A 227 0.11 6.45 42.69
CA ASN A 227 1.57 6.60 42.74
C ASN A 227 2.11 7.72 41.83
N LEU A 228 1.27 8.37 41.01
CA LEU A 228 1.69 9.41 40.07
C LEU A 228 1.43 10.81 40.63
N ILE A 229 2.40 11.71 40.42
CA ILE A 229 2.33 13.12 40.77
C ILE A 229 2.58 13.93 39.49
N LYS A 230 1.62 14.78 39.09
CA LYS A 230 1.79 15.77 38.03
C LYS A 230 1.96 17.14 38.64
N ALA A 231 3.00 17.87 38.28
CA ALA A 231 3.29 19.20 38.82
C ALA A 231 3.74 20.19 37.74
N THR A 232 3.27 21.44 37.81
CA THR A 232 3.76 22.54 36.96
C THR A 232 5.13 23.07 37.42
N THR A 233 5.79 23.92 36.63
CA THR A 233 7.08 24.55 36.98
C THR A 233 7.08 25.16 38.38
N GLY A 234 8.04 24.78 39.23
CA GLY A 234 8.05 25.15 40.65
C GLY A 234 8.95 24.26 41.51
N ASN A 235 9.00 24.57 42.81
CA ASN A 235 9.74 23.80 43.81
C ASN A 235 8.74 23.15 44.79
N TYR A 236 8.88 21.86 45.04
CA TYR A 236 7.95 21.06 45.83
C TYR A 236 8.67 20.16 46.84
N THR A 237 7.96 19.77 47.90
CA THR A 237 8.35 18.71 48.82
C THR A 237 7.24 17.67 48.97
N ILE A 238 7.59 16.41 49.22
CA ILE A 238 6.66 15.31 49.50
C ILE A 238 7.05 14.51 50.75
N GLU A 239 6.07 14.12 51.56
CA GLU A 239 6.21 13.20 52.70
C GLU A 239 5.10 12.12 52.70
N ALA A 240 5.39 10.96 53.30
CA ALA A 240 4.42 9.87 53.52
C ALA A 240 3.96 9.86 55.00
N MET A 241 2.66 9.62 55.23
CA MET A 241 2.03 9.66 56.54
C MET A 241 1.18 8.41 56.81
N ILE A 242 1.30 7.82 58.00
CA ILE A 242 0.36 6.80 58.52
C ILE A 242 0.02 7.10 59.96
N ASN A 243 -1.27 7.05 60.31
CA ASN A 243 -1.77 7.15 61.69
C ASN A 243 -1.14 8.31 62.52
N GLY A 244 -0.85 9.45 61.87
CA GLY A 244 -0.30 10.64 62.51
C GLY A 244 1.23 10.74 62.59
N CYS A 245 1.97 9.83 61.96
CA CYS A 245 3.43 9.83 61.90
C CYS A 245 3.93 10.04 60.47
N SER A 246 4.88 10.97 60.29
CA SER A 246 5.45 11.35 59.00
C SER A 246 6.83 10.74 58.73
N SER A 247 7.11 10.50 57.44
CA SER A 247 8.46 10.21 56.95
C SER A 247 9.30 11.48 56.85
N PRO A 248 10.63 11.39 56.63
CA PRO A 248 11.41 12.50 56.09
C PRO A 248 10.85 12.99 54.74
N THR A 249 11.04 14.28 54.43
CA THR A 249 10.57 14.91 53.19
C THR A 249 11.56 14.73 52.02
N THR A 250 11.05 14.45 50.82
CA THR A 250 11.81 14.50 49.56
C THR A 250 11.51 15.80 48.82
N ALA A 251 12.54 16.55 48.39
CA ALA A 251 12.39 17.78 47.61
C ALA A 251 12.59 17.50 46.11
N PHE A 252 11.81 18.16 45.26
CA PHE A 252 11.97 18.10 43.80
C PHE A 252 11.63 19.44 43.13
N THR A 253 12.25 19.70 41.99
CA THR A 253 12.07 20.93 41.20
C THR A 253 11.63 20.57 39.79
N VAL A 254 10.63 21.31 39.28
CA VAL A 254 10.17 21.25 37.90
C VAL A 254 10.68 22.49 37.16
N GLY A 255 11.55 22.32 36.18
CA GLY A 255 12.12 23.41 35.35
C GLY A 255 11.19 23.91 34.24
N SER A 256 11.60 24.98 33.54
CA SER A 256 10.97 25.37 32.27
C SER A 256 11.36 24.40 31.16
N GLN A 257 10.48 24.20 30.18
CA GLN A 257 10.70 23.30 29.05
C GLN A 257 10.42 24.06 27.76
N ILE A 258 11.43 24.15 26.89
CA ILE A 258 11.28 24.62 25.51
C ILE A 258 11.33 23.41 24.58
N CYS A 259 10.43 23.38 23.62
CA CYS A 259 10.31 22.30 22.64
C CYS A 259 10.17 22.91 21.26
N ALA A 260 11.25 22.86 20.49
CA ALA A 260 11.23 23.10 19.06
C ALA A 260 10.65 21.84 18.40
N VAL A 261 9.71 22.01 17.48
CA VAL A 261 9.01 20.93 16.81
C VAL A 261 9.31 21.02 15.33
N ASN A 262 9.64 19.89 14.70
CA ASN A 262 9.92 19.88 13.26
C ASN A 262 8.76 20.49 12.48
N ASP A 263 9.13 21.39 11.60
CA ASP A 263 8.24 22.13 10.74
C ASP A 263 8.24 21.52 9.36
N ASN A 264 7.09 21.53 8.71
CA ASN A 264 6.99 21.16 7.31
C ASN A 264 6.23 22.24 6.55
N ILE A 265 6.97 22.95 5.69
CA ILE A 265 6.40 23.93 4.76
C ILE A 265 5.65 23.19 3.63
N GLY A 266 5.97 21.92 3.41
CA GLY A 266 5.41 21.11 2.34
C GLY A 266 6.15 21.32 1.03
N VAL A 267 5.42 21.20 -0.07
CA VAL A 267 5.95 21.24 -1.42
C VAL A 267 5.86 22.67 -1.97
N MET A 268 7.01 23.24 -2.34
CA MET A 268 7.14 24.61 -2.81
C MET A 268 7.77 24.63 -4.21
N ASP A 269 7.25 25.51 -5.07
CA ASP A 269 7.73 25.73 -6.43
C ASP A 269 8.73 26.89 -6.45
N THR A 270 9.93 26.65 -6.99
CA THR A 270 11.06 27.58 -7.05
C THR A 270 10.78 28.84 -7.87
N ALA A 271 9.74 28.84 -8.69
CA ALA A 271 9.43 29.92 -9.63
C ALA A 271 8.83 31.18 -8.98
N LYS A 272 8.55 31.17 -7.67
CA LYS A 272 7.98 32.32 -6.96
C LYS A 272 8.94 32.76 -5.86
N ASN A 273 9.53 33.94 -5.99
CA ASN A 273 10.17 34.63 -4.87
C ASN A 273 9.07 34.90 -3.83
N THR A 274 8.96 34.05 -2.81
CA THR A 274 7.82 34.08 -1.89
C THR A 274 8.32 34.06 -0.45
N THR A 275 8.03 35.14 0.28
CA THR A 275 7.98 35.10 1.74
C THR A 275 6.74 34.30 2.11
N THR A 276 6.89 33.30 2.94
CA THR A 276 5.76 32.48 3.40
C THR A 276 5.09 33.12 4.61
N ASP A 277 3.77 33.03 4.73
CA ASP A 277 3.03 33.33 5.99
C ASP A 277 3.23 32.21 7.04
N PHE A 278 4.08 31.24 6.73
CA PHE A 278 4.48 30.16 7.61
C PHE A 278 5.45 30.70 8.67
N SER A 279 5.15 30.41 9.94
CA SER A 279 6.04 30.72 11.06
C SER A 279 6.36 29.43 11.79
N ILE A 280 7.64 29.18 12.01
CA ILE A 280 8.16 28.02 12.75
C ILE A 280 7.70 28.00 14.22
N PHE A 281 7.26 29.14 14.76
CA PHE A 281 6.87 29.22 16.16
C PHE A 281 5.46 28.68 16.45
N LYS A 282 4.65 28.37 15.43
CA LYS A 282 3.23 27.99 15.61
C LYS A 282 3.03 26.67 16.33
N ASN A 283 3.94 25.73 16.13
CA ASN A 283 3.95 24.39 16.72
C ASN A 283 5.05 24.24 17.78
N ASP A 284 5.96 25.21 17.91
CA ASP A 284 6.94 25.30 18.98
C ASP A 284 6.29 25.71 20.31
N ILE A 285 6.78 25.12 21.41
CA ILE A 285 6.16 25.26 22.72
C ILE A 285 7.18 25.72 23.77
N LEU A 286 6.80 26.73 24.57
CA LEU A 286 7.46 27.10 25.83
C LEU A 286 6.47 26.90 26.98
N ASN A 287 6.78 25.97 27.89
CA ASN A 287 5.94 25.61 29.05
C ASN A 287 4.48 25.29 28.68
N GLY A 288 4.26 24.61 27.56
CA GLY A 288 2.92 24.21 27.11
C GLY A 288 2.12 25.29 26.35
N SER A 289 2.72 26.44 26.03
CA SER A 289 2.12 27.50 25.22
C SER A 289 2.94 27.78 23.96
N GLU A 290 2.29 28.25 22.90
CA GLU A 290 2.95 28.66 21.63
C GLU A 290 4.06 29.68 21.91
N VAL A 291 5.20 29.51 21.26
CA VAL A 291 6.37 30.37 21.45
C VAL A 291 6.10 31.78 20.89
N ALA A 292 6.23 32.79 21.74
CA ALA A 292 6.27 34.18 21.27
C ALA A 292 7.70 34.55 20.82
N PRO A 293 7.87 35.27 19.69
CA PRO A 293 9.20 35.68 19.21
C PRO A 293 10.03 36.48 20.22
N SER A 294 9.40 37.16 21.20
CA SER A 294 10.09 37.92 22.25
C SER A 294 10.72 37.05 23.34
N ASP A 295 10.27 35.80 23.48
CA ASP A 295 10.61 34.93 24.60
C ASP A 295 11.75 33.96 24.24
N VAL A 296 12.18 33.98 22.97
CA VAL A 296 13.20 33.09 22.42
C VAL A 296 14.24 33.83 21.59
N ILE A 297 15.43 33.25 21.52
CA ILE A 297 16.50 33.61 20.60
C ILE A 297 16.56 32.53 19.53
N LEU A 298 16.29 32.89 18.28
CA LEU A 298 16.35 31.99 17.13
C LEU A 298 17.74 32.02 16.47
N SER A 299 18.24 30.83 16.13
CA SER A 299 19.49 30.67 15.38
C SER A 299 19.35 29.58 14.31
N SER A 300 19.93 29.81 13.14
CA SER A 300 20.00 28.84 12.03
C SER A 300 21.32 29.00 11.27
N PRO A 301 21.83 27.95 10.60
CA PRO A 301 22.98 28.07 9.70
C PRO A 301 22.70 29.05 8.55
N SER A 302 23.73 29.74 8.07
CA SER A 302 23.61 30.58 6.88
C SER A 302 23.48 29.72 5.62
N SER A 303 22.55 30.08 4.74
CA SER A 303 22.31 29.41 3.46
C SER A 303 22.23 30.44 2.33
N PRO A 304 22.79 30.17 1.13
CA PRO A 304 22.55 31.00 -0.04
C PRO A 304 21.13 30.83 -0.61
N PHE A 305 20.38 29.81 -0.18
CA PHE A 305 19.07 29.45 -0.72
C PHE A 305 17.89 29.80 0.20
N PHE A 306 18.13 29.94 1.50
CA PHE A 306 17.07 30.09 2.50
C PHE A 306 17.42 31.14 3.55
N THR A 307 16.43 31.92 3.97
CA THR A 307 16.54 32.83 5.11
C THR A 307 15.43 32.55 6.12
N LEU A 308 15.82 32.33 7.37
CA LEU A 308 14.89 32.20 8.49
C LEU A 308 14.95 33.49 9.32
N ASN A 309 13.85 34.23 9.35
CA ASN A 309 13.75 35.54 9.98
C ASN A 309 13.55 35.41 11.50
N SER A 310 13.95 36.44 12.27
CA SER A 310 13.86 36.42 13.74
C SER A 310 12.42 36.38 14.29
N ASN A 311 11.43 36.71 13.48
CA ASN A 311 10.00 36.55 13.78
C ASN A 311 9.47 35.14 13.47
N GLY A 312 10.35 34.22 13.05
CA GLY A 312 10.02 32.84 12.71
C GLY A 312 9.54 32.64 11.27
N THR A 313 9.46 33.67 10.42
CA THR A 313 9.04 33.49 9.02
C THR A 313 10.17 32.99 8.12
N PHE A 314 9.80 32.33 7.03
CA PHE A 314 10.75 31.66 6.13
C PHE A 314 10.71 32.21 4.70
N GLU A 315 11.88 32.41 4.11
CA GLU A 315 12.10 32.94 2.75
C GLU A 315 13.00 32.03 1.91
N ILE A 316 12.66 31.89 0.62
CA ILE A 316 13.37 31.05 -0.37
C ILE A 316 13.95 31.94 -1.48
N ALA A 317 15.22 31.75 -1.80
CA ALA A 317 15.90 32.48 -2.87
C ALA A 317 15.52 31.94 -4.27
N PRO A 318 15.49 32.80 -5.31
CA PRO A 318 15.25 32.38 -6.69
C PRO A 318 16.26 31.33 -7.17
N ASN A 319 15.82 30.41 -8.04
CA ASN A 319 16.65 29.34 -8.63
C ASN A 319 17.26 28.36 -7.62
N THR A 320 16.66 28.21 -6.44
CA THR A 320 17.02 27.14 -5.51
C THR A 320 16.87 25.77 -6.21
N PRO A 321 17.87 24.88 -6.20
CA PRO A 321 17.78 23.59 -6.89
C PRO A 321 16.62 22.72 -6.39
N THR A 322 16.12 21.81 -7.24
CA THR A 322 15.09 20.85 -6.82
C THR A 322 15.66 19.84 -5.84
N GLY A 323 14.91 19.53 -4.79
CA GLY A 323 15.31 18.61 -3.76
C GLY A 323 14.56 18.89 -2.46
N THR A 324 14.65 17.94 -1.53
CA THR A 324 14.14 18.15 -0.18
C THR A 324 15.25 18.73 0.68
N TYR A 325 14.98 19.88 1.29
CA TYR A 325 15.90 20.58 2.17
C TYR A 325 15.42 20.47 3.60
N GLN A 326 16.37 20.20 4.49
CA GLN A 326 16.20 20.20 5.93
C GLN A 326 17.06 21.33 6.49
N ILE A 327 16.44 22.42 6.93
CA ILE A 327 17.14 23.55 7.54
C ILE A 327 17.01 23.42 9.06
N PRO A 328 18.09 23.06 9.78
CA PRO A 328 18.04 22.99 11.23
C PRO A 328 17.97 24.41 11.80
N TYR A 329 17.18 24.58 12.86
CA TYR A 329 17.11 25.79 13.66
C TYR A 329 17.16 25.44 15.14
N THR A 330 17.51 26.41 15.98
CA THR A 330 17.52 26.29 17.43
C THR A 330 16.89 27.53 18.05
N ILE A 331 15.92 27.29 18.93
CA ILE A 331 15.33 28.30 19.80
C ILE A 331 15.84 28.12 21.23
N CYS A 332 16.31 29.20 21.83
CA CYS A 332 16.73 29.25 23.24
C CYS A 332 15.89 30.24 24.01
N GLU A 333 15.45 29.89 25.21
CA GLU A 333 14.66 30.79 26.06
C GLU A 333 15.47 32.05 26.41
N THR A 334 14.88 33.24 26.23
CA THR A 334 15.59 34.51 26.51
C THR A 334 15.93 34.67 28.00
N SER A 335 15.05 34.23 28.91
CA SER A 335 15.25 34.24 30.36
C SER A 335 16.24 33.19 30.86
N ASN A 336 16.43 32.11 30.10
CA ASN A 336 17.37 31.04 30.41
C ASN A 336 18.04 30.51 29.12
N PRO A 337 19.13 31.15 28.65
CA PRO A 337 19.78 30.78 27.38
C PRO A 337 20.42 29.38 27.38
N THR A 338 20.38 28.64 28.49
CA THR A 338 20.80 27.24 28.56
C THR A 338 19.65 26.26 28.30
N ASN A 339 18.40 26.74 28.35
CA ASN A 339 17.20 26.01 27.95
C ASN A 339 16.97 26.24 26.45
N CYS A 340 17.49 25.33 25.63
CA CYS A 340 17.38 25.39 24.17
C CYS A 340 16.77 24.10 23.62
N SER A 341 16.10 24.23 22.48
CA SER A 341 15.61 23.09 21.71
C SER A 341 15.84 23.35 20.23
N SER A 342 16.17 22.28 19.51
CA SER A 342 16.50 22.31 18.08
C SER A 342 15.49 21.46 17.32
N ALA A 343 15.14 21.93 16.13
CA ALA A 343 14.26 21.24 15.21
C ALA A 343 14.68 21.56 13.77
N VAL A 344 13.96 21.00 12.82
CA VAL A 344 14.24 21.13 11.40
C VAL A 344 13.00 21.65 10.68
N VAL A 345 13.17 22.69 9.87
CA VAL A 345 12.20 23.05 8.84
C VAL A 345 12.47 22.17 7.62
N THR A 346 11.46 21.46 7.17
CA THR A 346 11.50 20.67 5.93
C THR A 346 10.76 21.42 4.83
N VAL A 347 11.40 21.55 3.67
CA VAL A 347 10.77 22.09 2.47
C VAL A 347 11.18 21.22 1.28
N SER A 348 10.18 20.72 0.55
CA SER A 348 10.39 19.97 -0.69
C SER A 348 10.28 20.93 -1.86
N ILE A 349 11.41 21.17 -2.51
CA ILE A 349 11.50 22.04 -3.66
C ILE A 349 11.32 21.19 -4.92
N ILE A 350 10.21 21.38 -5.62
CA ILE A 350 9.93 20.71 -6.89
C ILE A 350 10.01 21.70 -8.06
N CYS A 351 10.19 21.15 -9.26
CA CYS A 351 10.06 21.90 -10.51
C CYS A 351 9.04 21.20 -11.39
N ASN A 352 7.87 21.82 -11.56
CA ASN A 352 6.76 21.24 -12.33
C ASN A 352 6.76 21.64 -13.81
N SER A 353 7.63 22.56 -14.23
CA SER A 353 7.64 23.04 -15.62
C SER A 353 8.95 23.72 -16.01
N THR A 354 9.43 23.45 -17.22
CA THR A 354 10.34 24.35 -17.96
C THR A 354 9.57 25.57 -18.47
N LYS A 355 10.24 26.70 -18.70
CA LYS A 355 9.58 27.92 -19.18
C LYS A 355 10.45 28.73 -20.12
N VAL A 356 9.85 29.24 -21.19
CA VAL A 356 10.42 30.30 -22.02
C VAL A 356 9.52 31.53 -21.90
N SER A 357 10.05 32.68 -21.54
CA SER A 357 9.27 33.91 -21.35
C SER A 357 10.04 35.15 -21.73
N GLY A 358 9.37 36.29 -21.78
CA GLY A 358 10.03 37.57 -22.02
C GLY A 358 9.01 38.68 -22.24
N VAL A 359 9.51 39.84 -22.64
CA VAL A 359 8.72 41.04 -22.93
C VAL A 359 9.08 41.58 -24.32
N ILE A 360 8.06 42.02 -25.05
CA ILE A 360 8.21 42.75 -26.31
C ILE A 360 8.00 44.23 -26.04
N MET A 361 9.00 45.06 -26.33
CA MET A 361 9.04 46.47 -25.94
C MET A 361 9.26 47.38 -27.13
N ASN A 362 8.57 48.53 -27.12
CA ASN A 362 8.91 49.68 -27.93
C ASN A 362 10.06 50.43 -27.24
N GLU A 363 11.28 50.33 -27.78
CA GLU A 363 12.49 50.92 -27.21
C GLU A 363 12.52 52.44 -27.32
N ASN A 364 11.82 53.05 -28.29
CA ASN A 364 11.77 54.51 -28.40
C ASN A 364 11.05 55.15 -27.21
N SER A 365 9.95 54.52 -26.78
CA SER A 365 9.08 55.04 -25.72
C SER A 365 9.28 54.31 -24.39
N ASN A 366 10.03 53.20 -24.38
CA ASN A 366 10.17 52.27 -23.27
C ASN A 366 8.81 51.77 -22.76
N THR A 367 7.89 51.48 -23.67
CA THR A 367 6.54 50.97 -23.37
C THR A 367 6.35 49.55 -23.90
N PRO A 368 5.54 48.71 -23.24
CA PRO A 368 5.26 47.36 -23.70
C PRO A 368 4.38 47.34 -24.95
N LEU A 369 4.64 46.37 -25.84
CA LEU A 369 3.87 46.14 -27.04
C LEU A 369 2.85 45.02 -26.81
N VAL A 370 1.57 45.40 -26.79
CA VAL A 370 0.43 44.51 -26.58
C VAL A 370 -0.08 43.96 -27.91
N ASN A 371 -0.83 42.85 -27.86
CA ASN A 371 -1.43 42.23 -29.06
C ASN A 371 -0.39 41.78 -30.10
N VAL A 372 0.81 41.40 -29.64
CA VAL A 372 1.88 40.91 -30.52
C VAL A 372 1.92 39.38 -30.47
N PRO A 373 1.62 38.68 -31.57
CA PRO A 373 1.79 37.23 -31.67
C PRO A 373 3.26 36.79 -31.60
N ILE A 374 3.51 35.72 -30.85
CA ILE A 374 4.79 35.04 -30.72
C ILE A 374 4.58 33.52 -30.77
N THR A 375 5.47 32.82 -31.48
CA THR A 375 5.35 31.39 -31.74
C THR A 375 6.57 30.63 -31.22
N LEU A 376 6.37 29.41 -30.75
CA LEU A 376 7.37 28.49 -30.25
C LEU A 376 7.19 27.12 -30.93
N LYS A 377 8.20 26.66 -31.67
CA LYS A 377 8.14 25.43 -32.47
C LYS A 377 9.27 24.46 -32.11
N PRO A 378 8.97 23.19 -31.78
CA PRO A 378 9.99 22.14 -31.65
C PRO A 378 10.72 21.90 -32.98
N ILE A 379 12.04 21.71 -32.94
CA ILE A 379 12.89 21.41 -34.10
C ILE A 379 13.91 20.30 -33.80
N ASN A 380 14.68 19.86 -34.81
CA ASN A 380 15.77 18.88 -34.69
C ASN A 380 15.40 17.55 -34.00
N GLY A 381 14.16 17.07 -34.18
CA GLY A 381 13.68 15.82 -33.59
C GLY A 381 13.04 15.96 -32.20
N THR A 382 12.97 17.19 -31.67
CA THR A 382 12.17 17.50 -30.48
C THR A 382 10.69 17.32 -30.82
N THR A 383 9.96 16.56 -30.00
CA THR A 383 8.54 16.29 -30.20
C THR A 383 7.68 17.33 -29.48
N GLY A 384 6.51 17.65 -30.02
CA GLY A 384 5.58 18.59 -29.38
C GLY A 384 4.77 19.39 -30.38
N ALA A 385 3.75 20.07 -29.88
CA ALA A 385 2.96 21.00 -30.67
C ALA A 385 3.77 22.27 -30.99
N THR A 386 3.47 22.90 -32.13
CA THR A 386 3.84 24.30 -32.33
C THR A 386 2.86 25.15 -31.54
N LEU A 387 3.36 26.08 -30.73
CA LEU A 387 2.57 26.86 -29.79
C LEU A 387 2.59 28.33 -30.19
N ILE A 388 1.44 29.02 -30.13
CA ILE A 388 1.33 30.45 -30.36
C ILE A 388 0.70 31.15 -29.15
N ARG A 389 1.19 32.36 -28.85
CA ARG A 389 0.66 33.21 -27.79
C ARG A 389 0.64 34.67 -28.22
N ILE A 390 -0.31 35.44 -27.69
CA ILE A 390 -0.33 36.90 -27.82
C ILE A 390 0.32 37.51 -26.56
N THR A 391 1.10 38.58 -26.72
CA THR A 391 1.59 39.35 -25.58
C THR A 391 0.44 39.89 -24.73
N LYS A 392 0.61 39.83 -23.41
CA LYS A 392 -0.30 40.42 -22.43
C LYS A 392 -0.27 41.95 -22.51
N THR A 393 -1.14 42.59 -21.73
CA THR A 393 -1.20 44.06 -21.62
C THR A 393 0.08 44.72 -21.14
N ASP A 394 0.96 43.97 -20.47
CA ASP A 394 2.30 44.39 -20.05
C ASP A 394 3.40 44.01 -21.06
N GLY A 395 3.03 43.57 -22.27
CA GLY A 395 3.94 43.16 -23.33
C GLY A 395 4.61 41.81 -23.08
N SER A 396 4.27 41.12 -21.98
CA SER A 396 4.91 39.86 -21.61
C SER A 396 4.29 38.65 -22.33
N TYR A 397 5.10 37.62 -22.51
CA TYR A 397 4.69 36.31 -23.00
C TYR A 397 5.36 35.20 -22.18
N SER A 398 4.73 34.02 -22.14
CA SER A 398 5.36 32.80 -21.62
C SER A 398 4.84 31.54 -22.29
N PHE A 399 5.70 30.53 -22.37
CA PHE A 399 5.38 29.16 -22.72
C PHE A 399 5.91 28.29 -21.57
N ASP A 400 5.05 27.45 -21.00
CA ASP A 400 5.31 26.69 -19.80
C ASP A 400 5.09 25.19 -20.09
N GLY A 401 5.85 24.30 -19.45
CA GLY A 401 5.67 22.85 -19.56
C GLY A 401 6.30 22.22 -20.81
N MET A 402 7.34 22.85 -21.35
CA MET A 402 8.05 22.35 -22.53
C MET A 402 8.88 21.11 -22.20
N ILE A 403 8.95 20.13 -23.10
CA ILE A 403 9.91 19.04 -22.93
C ILE A 403 11.32 19.55 -23.27
N PRO A 404 12.39 18.96 -22.68
CA PRO A 404 13.75 19.31 -23.07
C PRO A 404 14.00 19.04 -24.57
N GLY A 405 14.69 19.96 -25.25
CA GLY A 405 15.01 19.85 -26.67
C GLY A 405 15.29 21.20 -27.35
N ASP A 406 15.41 21.18 -28.67
CA ASP A 406 15.65 22.35 -29.50
C ASP A 406 14.33 22.98 -29.97
N TYR A 407 14.25 24.30 -29.86
CA TYR A 407 13.07 25.09 -30.24
C TYR A 407 13.45 26.31 -31.06
N VAL A 408 12.51 26.77 -31.88
CA VAL A 408 12.54 28.08 -32.53
C VAL A 408 11.53 28.98 -31.84
N LEU A 409 11.94 30.18 -31.45
CA LEU A 409 11.10 31.25 -30.92
C LEU A 409 11.07 32.42 -31.92
N GLN A 410 9.88 32.83 -32.37
CA GLN A 410 9.71 33.86 -33.39
C GLN A 410 8.58 34.84 -33.06
N VAL A 411 8.87 36.15 -33.12
CA VAL A 411 7.87 37.22 -33.06
C VAL A 411 7.27 37.43 -34.45
N GLN A 412 5.95 37.49 -34.55
CA GLN A 412 5.22 37.78 -35.77
C GLN A 412 4.95 39.30 -35.85
N ASP A 413 5.85 40.03 -36.51
CA ASP A 413 5.97 41.48 -36.38
C ASP A 413 5.41 42.31 -37.55
N ALA A 414 4.62 41.69 -38.44
CA ALA A 414 4.01 42.36 -39.58
C ALA A 414 3.16 43.59 -39.17
N ASN A 415 2.43 43.49 -38.05
CA ASN A 415 1.53 44.55 -37.58
C ASN A 415 2.35 45.72 -37.05
N LEU A 416 3.38 45.39 -36.25
CA LEU A 416 4.34 46.37 -35.74
C LEU A 416 5.00 47.15 -36.86
N ASN A 417 5.38 46.48 -37.96
CA ASN A 417 6.02 47.14 -39.10
C ASN A 417 5.04 48.02 -39.90
N THR A 418 3.81 47.55 -40.13
CA THR A 418 2.87 48.16 -41.09
C THR A 418 2.00 49.24 -40.45
N ALA A 419 1.53 49.01 -39.24
CA ALA A 419 0.64 49.92 -38.52
C ALA A 419 1.40 50.89 -37.61
N GLN A 420 2.43 50.37 -36.93
CA GLN A 420 3.16 51.15 -35.91
C GLN A 420 4.51 51.68 -36.38
N GLU A 421 4.97 51.29 -37.58
CA GLU A 421 6.29 51.64 -38.12
C GLU A 421 7.45 51.29 -37.16
N LEU A 422 7.29 50.21 -36.40
CA LEU A 422 8.25 49.69 -35.44
C LEU A 422 8.94 48.46 -36.01
N PHE A 423 10.25 48.37 -35.82
CA PHE A 423 11.08 47.32 -36.41
C PHE A 423 12.01 46.72 -35.37
N ASN A 424 12.26 45.41 -35.49
CA ASN A 424 13.04 44.65 -34.51
C ASN A 424 14.48 45.19 -34.42
N THR A 425 14.91 45.61 -33.22
CA THR A 425 16.30 46.06 -32.96
C THR A 425 17.24 44.88 -32.78
N ASN A 426 16.71 43.77 -32.27
CA ASN A 426 17.35 42.46 -32.21
C ASN A 426 16.64 41.49 -33.17
N PRO A 427 17.25 40.37 -33.60
CA PRO A 427 16.57 39.37 -34.44
C PRO A 427 15.22 38.96 -33.84
N SER A 428 14.14 39.02 -34.63
CA SER A 428 12.80 38.57 -34.23
C SER A 428 12.66 37.04 -34.23
N PHE A 429 13.77 36.32 -34.46
CA PHE A 429 13.88 34.89 -34.59
C PHE A 429 15.09 34.39 -33.80
N LEU A 430 14.91 33.36 -32.98
CA LEU A 430 15.94 32.73 -32.15
C LEU A 430 15.81 31.21 -32.17
N ILE A 431 16.96 30.52 -32.19
CA ILE A 431 17.04 29.09 -31.87
C ILE A 431 17.40 28.96 -30.39
N LEU A 432 16.66 28.14 -29.67
CA LEU A 432 16.79 27.90 -28.24
C LEU A 432 17.07 26.42 -28.00
N GLU A 433 18.04 26.13 -27.13
CA GLU A 433 18.18 24.82 -26.50
C GLU A 433 17.52 24.93 -25.13
N VAL A 434 16.49 24.12 -24.90
CA VAL A 434 15.72 24.09 -23.65
C VAL A 434 16.12 22.83 -22.88
N GLU A 435 16.76 23.01 -21.73
CA GLU A 435 17.09 21.93 -20.82
C GLU A 435 15.96 21.68 -19.80
N ASN A 436 15.98 20.51 -19.15
CA ASN A 436 15.03 20.21 -18.10
C ASN A 436 15.13 21.23 -16.96
N CYS A 437 13.99 21.68 -16.44
CA CYS A 437 13.89 22.70 -15.39
C CYS A 437 14.51 24.07 -15.72
N GLN A 438 14.70 24.42 -16.99
CA GLN A 438 15.28 25.69 -17.40
C GLN A 438 14.21 26.78 -17.60
N TYR A 439 14.48 27.97 -17.04
CA TYR A 439 13.72 29.20 -17.28
C TYR A 439 14.55 30.13 -18.19
N LEU A 440 14.11 30.30 -19.42
CA LEU A 440 14.77 31.17 -20.40
C LEU A 440 13.98 32.47 -20.56
N GLU A 441 14.59 33.59 -20.17
CA GLU A 441 14.06 34.93 -20.47
C GLU A 441 14.63 35.45 -21.80
N ARG A 442 13.78 35.84 -22.74
CA ARG A 442 14.14 36.34 -24.08
C ARG A 442 13.32 37.59 -24.43
N ASN A 443 13.92 38.76 -24.30
CA ASN A 443 13.25 40.03 -24.60
C ASN A 443 13.46 40.43 -26.06
N PHE A 444 12.42 41.01 -26.67
CA PHE A 444 12.47 41.52 -28.05
C PHE A 444 12.24 43.03 -28.05
N GLY A 445 13.20 43.76 -28.63
CA GLY A 445 13.14 45.20 -28.76
C GLY A 445 12.67 45.62 -30.15
N TYR A 446 11.84 46.65 -30.20
CA TYR A 446 11.34 47.24 -31.43
C TYR A 446 11.48 48.76 -31.39
N ALA A 447 11.96 49.35 -32.48
CA ALA A 447 12.12 50.80 -32.59
C ALA A 447 11.81 51.30 -34.01
N SER A 448 11.45 52.58 -34.12
CA SER A 448 11.35 53.30 -35.39
C SER A 448 12.69 53.27 -36.13
N THR A 449 12.69 53.00 -37.43
CA THR A 449 13.91 52.96 -38.24
C THR A 449 13.74 53.71 -39.57
N ASP A 450 14.84 54.28 -40.06
CA ASP A 450 14.93 54.84 -41.41
C ASP A 450 15.28 53.78 -42.47
N LEU A 451 15.63 52.56 -42.05
CA LEU A 451 16.07 51.50 -42.95
C LEU A 451 14.89 50.92 -43.74
N PRO A 452 15.05 50.65 -45.04
CA PRO A 452 14.01 49.97 -45.77
C PRO A 452 13.81 48.52 -45.35
N VAL A 453 12.57 48.06 -45.44
CA VAL A 453 12.15 46.70 -45.09
C VAL A 453 11.38 46.09 -46.25
N MET A 454 11.71 44.85 -46.57
CA MET A 454 11.06 44.07 -47.61
C MET A 454 10.78 42.65 -47.12
N GLY A 455 9.73 42.02 -47.61
CA GLY A 455 9.46 40.61 -47.38
C GLY A 455 7.98 40.30 -47.31
N ASP A 456 7.57 39.04 -47.39
CA ASP A 456 6.16 38.69 -47.23
C ASP A 456 5.97 37.22 -46.81
N PHE A 457 4.98 36.52 -47.37
CA PHE A 457 4.74 35.11 -47.12
C PHE A 457 5.08 34.24 -48.34
N VAL A 458 5.32 32.96 -48.05
CA VAL A 458 5.14 31.88 -49.00
C VAL A 458 3.96 31.04 -48.53
N TRP A 459 2.94 30.87 -49.37
CA TRP A 459 1.72 30.17 -49.02
C TRP A 459 1.35 29.06 -50.00
N TYR A 460 0.50 28.16 -49.50
CA TYR A 460 -0.09 27.11 -50.31
C TYR A 460 -1.29 27.66 -51.07
N ASP A 461 -1.13 27.81 -52.37
CA ASP A 461 -2.16 28.25 -53.32
C ASP A 461 -2.98 27.03 -53.75
N LEU A 462 -4.12 26.83 -53.09
CA LEU A 462 -5.01 25.70 -53.29
C LEU A 462 -5.70 25.77 -54.66
N ASN A 463 -6.06 26.98 -55.11
CA ASN A 463 -6.90 27.16 -56.29
C ASN A 463 -6.11 27.54 -57.56
N ASN A 464 -4.80 27.74 -57.42
CA ASN A 464 -3.82 28.04 -58.46
C ASN A 464 -4.08 29.38 -59.17
N ASN A 465 -4.65 30.38 -58.49
CA ASN A 465 -4.92 31.72 -59.04
C ASN A 465 -3.74 32.70 -58.86
N GLY A 466 -2.72 32.35 -58.06
CA GLY A 466 -1.59 33.22 -57.75
C GLY A 466 -1.95 34.43 -56.88
N ILE A 467 -3.08 34.38 -56.18
CA ILE A 467 -3.59 35.39 -55.26
C ILE A 467 -3.55 34.79 -53.85
N GLN A 468 -3.11 35.54 -52.86
CA GLN A 468 -3.13 35.10 -51.47
C GLN A 468 -4.55 35.20 -50.89
N ASP A 469 -5.41 34.23 -51.20
CA ASP A 469 -6.78 34.14 -50.66
C ASP A 469 -7.07 32.80 -49.96
N GLU A 470 -6.03 31.98 -49.74
CA GLU A 470 -6.06 30.73 -49.00
C GLU A 470 -5.72 30.86 -47.51
N TRP A 471 -6.54 30.22 -46.70
CA TRP A 471 -6.51 30.27 -45.25
C TRP A 471 -6.58 28.87 -44.67
N TYR A 472 -6.00 28.69 -43.49
CA TYR A 472 -6.00 27.39 -42.82
C TYR A 472 -7.22 27.27 -41.89
N ASP A 473 -8.07 26.29 -42.18
CA ASP A 473 -9.21 25.85 -41.38
C ASP A 473 -8.74 24.72 -40.44
N ALA A 474 -8.21 25.10 -39.29
CA ALA A 474 -7.56 24.17 -38.38
C ALA A 474 -8.52 23.16 -37.71
N ASN A 475 -9.77 23.54 -37.47
CA ASN A 475 -10.77 22.65 -36.87
C ASN A 475 -11.52 21.79 -37.91
N ASN A 476 -11.26 22.03 -39.20
CA ASN A 476 -11.86 21.36 -40.35
C ASN A 476 -13.40 21.44 -40.39
N ASP A 477 -14.00 22.51 -39.87
CA ASP A 477 -15.45 22.72 -39.88
C ASP A 477 -15.97 23.27 -41.22
N GLY A 478 -15.06 23.60 -42.14
CA GLY A 478 -15.36 24.14 -43.46
C GLY A 478 -15.56 25.65 -43.48
N LEU A 479 -15.33 26.33 -42.36
CA LEU A 479 -15.33 27.77 -42.18
C LEU A 479 -13.98 28.21 -41.59
N VAL A 480 -13.59 29.45 -41.85
CA VAL A 480 -12.46 30.07 -41.19
C VAL A 480 -13.05 30.98 -40.11
N THR A 481 -13.15 30.47 -38.88
CA THR A 481 -13.80 31.16 -37.75
C THR A 481 -12.78 31.81 -36.82
N GLN A 482 -13.22 32.86 -36.10
CA GLN A 482 -12.35 33.65 -35.23
C GLN A 482 -11.97 32.82 -33.99
N ASN A 483 -10.71 32.40 -33.88
CA ASN A 483 -10.18 31.74 -32.68
C ASN A 483 -9.33 32.73 -31.89
N MET A 484 -9.96 33.47 -30.97
CA MET A 484 -9.23 34.34 -30.05
C MET A 484 -8.57 33.49 -28.96
N PRO A 485 -7.23 33.48 -28.80
CA PRO A 485 -6.66 33.00 -27.55
C PRO A 485 -7.26 33.84 -26.43
N ASP A 486 -7.77 33.19 -25.39
CA ASP A 486 -8.01 33.91 -24.16
C ASP A 486 -6.67 34.56 -23.75
N VAL A 487 -6.71 35.75 -23.19
CA VAL A 487 -5.52 36.53 -22.79
C VAL A 487 -4.54 35.78 -21.85
N ASN A 488 -4.93 34.57 -21.42
CA ASN A 488 -4.19 33.67 -20.55
C ASN A 488 -3.69 32.39 -21.23
N GLY A 489 -4.23 31.95 -22.36
CA GLY A 489 -3.93 30.64 -22.97
C GLY A 489 -2.82 30.66 -24.02
N VAL A 490 -2.25 29.48 -24.22
CA VAL A 490 -1.36 29.16 -25.34
C VAL A 490 -2.20 28.32 -26.31
N ILE A 491 -2.20 28.68 -27.59
CA ILE A 491 -2.90 27.90 -28.63
C ILE A 491 -1.91 26.91 -29.24
N ASP A 492 -2.31 25.65 -29.32
CA ASP A 492 -1.71 24.69 -30.22
C ASP A 492 -2.02 25.11 -31.66
N TYR A 493 -0.98 25.28 -32.47
CA TYR A 493 -1.07 25.71 -33.87
C TYR A 493 -2.07 24.89 -34.69
N SER A 494 -2.24 23.60 -34.38
CA SER A 494 -3.26 22.74 -35.01
C SER A 494 -4.71 23.16 -34.76
N LYS A 495 -4.95 24.20 -33.94
CA LYS A 495 -6.26 24.79 -33.63
C LYS A 495 -6.38 26.25 -34.08
N TRP A 496 -5.40 26.76 -34.83
CA TRP A 496 -5.32 28.17 -35.22
C TRP A 496 -6.03 28.45 -36.55
N GLU A 497 -7.01 29.36 -36.57
CA GLU A 497 -7.82 29.70 -37.78
C GLU A 497 -7.63 31.13 -38.29
N TRP A 498 -7.84 32.17 -37.48
CA TRP A 498 -7.35 33.55 -37.69
C TRP A 498 -7.58 34.36 -36.41
N ILE A 499 -6.80 35.42 -36.18
CA ILE A 499 -6.86 36.21 -34.95
C ILE A 499 -7.12 37.68 -35.28
N ASP A 500 -8.28 38.17 -34.89
CA ASP A 500 -8.65 39.59 -34.98
C ASP A 500 -8.07 40.36 -33.76
N PHE A 501 -6.92 41.03 -33.95
CA PHE A 501 -6.21 41.74 -32.87
C PHE A 501 -6.85 43.08 -32.52
N ASN A 502 -7.49 43.73 -33.50
CA ASN A 502 -8.07 45.06 -33.32
C ASN A 502 -9.61 45.04 -33.10
N GLY A 503 -10.24 43.87 -33.23
CA GLY A 503 -11.66 43.65 -33.00
C GLY A 503 -12.57 44.18 -34.10
N ASP A 504 -12.02 44.48 -35.28
CA ASP A 504 -12.76 45.09 -36.39
C ASP A 504 -13.51 44.05 -37.25
N GLY A 505 -13.27 42.76 -37.02
CA GLY A 505 -13.88 41.66 -37.76
C GLY A 505 -13.48 41.61 -39.24
N SER A 506 -12.39 42.27 -39.62
CA SER A 506 -11.86 42.37 -40.97
C SER A 506 -10.44 41.81 -41.00
N TYR A 507 -10.02 41.30 -42.15
CA TYR A 507 -8.62 40.93 -42.42
C TYR A 507 -7.96 41.93 -43.38
N LEU A 508 -8.70 42.96 -43.80
CA LEU A 508 -8.28 43.96 -44.76
C LEU A 508 -7.86 45.24 -44.04
N GLY A 509 -6.65 45.72 -44.32
CA GLY A 509 -6.16 46.99 -43.79
C GLY A 509 -4.73 46.89 -43.28
N LYS A 510 -4.09 48.04 -43.06
CA LYS A 510 -2.72 48.11 -42.54
C LYS A 510 -2.61 47.64 -41.09
N GLU A 511 -3.66 47.86 -40.30
CA GLU A 511 -3.78 47.45 -38.89
C GLU A 511 -3.95 45.94 -38.71
N ASN A 512 -4.25 45.23 -39.81
CA ASN A 512 -4.62 43.82 -39.83
C ASN A 512 -3.48 42.96 -40.41
N ALA A 513 -2.38 43.60 -40.83
CA ALA A 513 -1.17 42.93 -41.29
C ALA A 513 -0.57 42.14 -40.12
N GLY A 514 -0.82 40.84 -40.04
CA GLY A 514 -0.40 39.99 -38.92
C GLY A 514 -1.54 39.28 -38.17
N GLU A 515 -2.79 39.70 -38.38
CA GLU A 515 -4.02 39.01 -37.93
C GLU A 515 -4.27 37.68 -38.67
N LEU A 516 -3.38 37.34 -39.59
CA LEU A 516 -3.59 36.38 -40.67
C LEU A 516 -3.19 34.95 -40.30
N ASN A 517 -3.89 34.01 -40.90
CA ASN A 517 -3.53 32.60 -41.06
C ASN A 517 -3.68 32.23 -42.54
N ALA A 518 -3.05 33.04 -43.41
CA ALA A 518 -2.81 32.61 -44.77
C ALA A 518 -2.12 31.25 -44.70
N ALA A 519 -2.41 30.32 -45.62
CA ALA A 519 -1.90 28.93 -45.61
C ALA A 519 -0.38 28.83 -45.84
N GLY A 520 0.39 29.65 -45.13
CA GLY A 520 1.82 29.80 -45.13
C GLY A 520 2.47 28.64 -44.41
N PHE A 521 3.50 28.10 -45.04
CA PHE A 521 4.24 26.96 -44.51
C PHE A 521 5.73 27.28 -44.52
N GLY A 522 6.38 27.04 -43.39
CA GLY A 522 7.78 27.37 -43.21
C GLY A 522 8.75 26.37 -43.83
N ASN A 523 10.04 26.71 -43.77
CA ASN A 523 11.09 25.77 -44.16
C ASN A 523 11.03 24.54 -43.21
N GLY A 524 10.98 23.35 -43.81
CA GLY A 524 10.78 22.05 -43.16
C GLY A 524 11.94 21.54 -42.30
N SER A 525 12.72 22.43 -41.65
CA SER A 525 13.74 22.19 -40.61
C SER A 525 15.21 22.46 -40.98
N THR A 526 15.53 23.18 -42.07
CA THR A 526 16.92 23.54 -42.40
C THR A 526 17.15 25.06 -42.37
N ASN A 527 18.30 25.51 -41.84
CA ASN A 527 18.79 26.91 -41.92
C ASN A 527 19.32 27.25 -43.34
N VAL A 528 18.77 26.62 -44.37
CA VAL A 528 19.17 26.86 -45.76
C VAL A 528 18.39 28.07 -46.28
N PRO A 529 19.04 29.06 -46.91
CA PRO A 529 18.32 30.18 -47.49
C PRO A 529 17.55 29.79 -48.76
N ASN A 530 16.30 30.24 -48.87
CA ASN A 530 15.43 29.98 -50.03
C ASN A 530 15.06 31.26 -50.79
N ILE A 531 15.41 32.42 -50.23
CA ILE A 531 15.06 33.73 -50.78
C ILE A 531 16.35 34.52 -50.97
N PHE A 532 16.59 34.94 -52.21
CA PHE A 532 17.80 35.61 -52.64
C PHE A 532 17.44 37.00 -53.16
N ILE A 533 18.03 38.01 -52.54
CA ILE A 533 17.72 39.41 -52.81
C ILE A 533 18.96 40.06 -53.37
N THR A 534 18.84 40.71 -54.52
CA THR A 534 19.87 41.62 -55.05
C THR A 534 19.28 43.00 -55.28
N GLY A 535 20.09 44.03 -55.09
CA GLY A 535 19.63 45.41 -55.20
C GLY A 535 20.72 46.40 -55.56
N PRO A 536 20.43 47.71 -55.46
CA PRO A 536 21.37 48.78 -55.77
C PRO A 536 22.60 48.73 -54.85
N ASN A 537 23.70 49.37 -55.27
CA ASN A 537 24.95 49.47 -54.52
C ASN A 537 25.53 48.09 -54.10
N ASP A 538 25.43 47.10 -54.98
CA ASP A 538 25.88 45.71 -54.75
C ASP A 538 25.24 45.03 -53.53
N TYR A 539 24.05 45.49 -53.11
CA TYR A 539 23.31 44.84 -52.03
C TYR A 539 22.95 43.42 -52.43
N SER A 540 23.28 42.46 -51.57
CA SER A 540 22.88 41.06 -51.72
C SER A 540 22.58 40.45 -50.35
N ARG A 541 21.52 39.68 -50.24
CA ARG A 541 21.14 38.97 -49.01
C ARG A 541 20.44 37.65 -49.32
N SER A 542 20.73 36.65 -48.50
CA SER A 542 20.02 35.37 -48.52
C SER A 542 19.25 35.22 -47.22
N ILE A 543 17.98 34.85 -47.33
CA ILE A 543 17.03 34.72 -46.21
C ILE A 543 16.48 33.30 -46.17
N THR A 544 16.46 32.71 -44.98
CA THR A 544 15.69 31.51 -44.69
C THR A 544 14.29 31.92 -44.26
N MET A 545 13.30 31.28 -44.87
CA MET A 545 11.91 31.48 -44.56
C MET A 545 11.56 30.91 -43.18
N GLY A 546 10.83 31.68 -42.37
CA GLY A 546 10.38 31.31 -41.03
C GLY A 546 9.24 30.30 -41.02
N ILE A 547 8.75 29.95 -39.82
CA ILE A 547 7.90 28.78 -39.55
C ILE A 547 6.51 28.77 -40.24
N GLN A 548 6.00 29.94 -40.62
CA GLN A 548 4.68 30.16 -41.25
C GLN A 548 4.81 30.67 -42.69
N GLY A 549 5.93 30.42 -43.35
CA GLY A 549 6.21 30.95 -44.69
C GLY A 549 6.67 32.41 -44.68
N TYR A 550 6.73 33.05 -43.50
CA TYR A 550 7.10 34.45 -43.34
C TYR A 550 8.59 34.69 -43.55
N TRP A 551 8.96 35.74 -44.28
CA TRP A 551 10.35 36.15 -44.44
C TRP A 551 10.48 37.66 -44.47
N ARG A 552 11.62 38.18 -43.98
CA ARG A 552 11.91 39.62 -43.96
C ARG A 552 13.37 39.90 -44.21
N ALA A 553 13.64 41.01 -44.87
CA ALA A 553 14.98 41.57 -45.08
C ALA A 553 14.98 43.08 -44.85
N ARG A 554 16.11 43.59 -44.37
CA ARG A 554 16.36 45.03 -44.28
C ARG A 554 17.51 45.44 -45.16
N ALA A 555 17.31 46.53 -45.90
CA ALA A 555 18.36 47.17 -46.68
C ALA A 555 19.09 48.22 -45.82
N ASP A 556 20.36 48.48 -46.16
CA ASP A 556 21.12 49.54 -45.51
C ASP A 556 20.58 50.93 -45.91
N LYS A 557 20.80 51.92 -45.04
CA LYS A 557 20.32 53.29 -45.24
C LYS A 557 20.89 53.87 -46.53
N GLY A 558 20.01 54.35 -47.42
CA GLY A 558 20.40 54.99 -48.68
C GLY A 558 20.58 54.04 -49.86
N ASN A 559 20.39 52.72 -49.68
CA ASN A 559 20.27 51.78 -50.80
C ASN A 559 18.86 51.87 -51.41
N TYR A 560 18.58 52.99 -52.07
CA TYR A 560 17.33 53.21 -52.80
C TYR A 560 17.47 52.79 -54.27
N GLY A 561 16.42 52.22 -54.82
CA GLY A 561 16.36 51.74 -56.20
C GLY A 561 15.63 50.41 -56.32
N GLU A 562 15.82 49.73 -57.44
CA GLU A 562 15.15 48.48 -57.76
C GLU A 562 15.86 47.27 -57.14
N TYR A 563 15.07 46.43 -56.47
CA TYR A 563 15.46 45.16 -55.87
C TYR A 563 14.85 44.01 -56.66
N ARG A 564 15.66 42.98 -56.91
CA ARG A 564 15.25 41.68 -57.43
C ARG A 564 15.20 40.68 -56.29
N VAL A 565 14.06 40.03 -56.11
CA VAL A 565 13.83 38.99 -55.10
C VAL A 565 13.53 37.69 -55.81
N GLU A 566 14.33 36.66 -55.56
CA GLU A 566 14.21 35.35 -56.17
C GLU A 566 13.95 34.28 -55.11
N PHE A 567 12.91 33.49 -55.35
CA PHE A 567 12.53 32.36 -54.55
C PHE A 567 12.99 31.05 -55.21
N ILE A 568 13.71 30.22 -54.46
CA ILE A 568 14.19 28.90 -54.90
C ILE A 568 13.52 27.82 -54.05
N LYS A 569 12.65 27.02 -54.70
CA LYS A 569 12.02 25.83 -54.11
C LYS A 569 13.05 24.72 -53.92
N GLU A 570 13.09 24.12 -52.73
CA GLU A 570 13.92 22.95 -52.41
C GLU A 570 13.08 21.70 -52.08
N SER A 571 13.71 20.52 -51.98
CA SER A 571 13.00 19.24 -51.79
C SER A 571 12.24 19.13 -50.47
N LEU A 572 12.76 19.69 -49.38
CA LEU A 572 12.04 19.71 -48.09
C LEU A 572 10.80 20.60 -48.13
N MET A 573 10.84 21.64 -48.98
CA MET A 573 9.74 22.55 -49.18
C MET A 573 8.65 21.94 -50.04
N GLU A 574 9.02 21.09 -50.99
CA GLU A 574 8.10 20.22 -51.71
C GLU A 574 7.36 19.28 -50.75
N SER A 575 8.07 18.57 -49.86
CA SER A 575 7.43 17.73 -48.84
C SER A 575 6.50 18.52 -47.90
N ALA A 576 6.87 19.74 -47.50
CA ALA A 576 6.01 20.61 -46.70
C ALA A 576 4.76 21.04 -47.47
N SER A 577 4.90 21.36 -48.75
CA SER A 577 3.79 21.73 -49.63
C SER A 577 2.86 20.53 -49.90
N GLU A 578 3.41 19.33 -50.07
CA GLU A 578 2.66 18.07 -50.21
C GLU A 578 1.86 17.76 -48.94
N ALA A 579 2.47 17.92 -47.77
CA ALA A 579 1.79 17.74 -46.49
C ALA A 579 0.63 18.73 -46.32
N MET A 580 0.84 19.99 -46.70
CA MET A 580 -0.22 21.00 -46.71
C MET A 580 -1.34 20.64 -47.69
N ALA A 581 -1.00 20.17 -48.90
CA ALA A 581 -1.97 19.71 -49.89
C ALA A 581 -2.82 18.52 -49.38
N ALA A 582 -2.18 17.58 -48.71
CA ALA A 582 -2.82 16.38 -48.17
C ALA A 582 -3.71 16.67 -46.94
N SER A 583 -3.47 17.78 -46.23
CA SER A 583 -4.23 18.13 -45.03
C SER A 583 -5.72 18.35 -45.29
N GLY A 584 -6.07 18.88 -46.48
CA GLY A 584 -7.44 19.31 -46.78
C GLY A 584 -7.95 20.50 -45.94
N LEU A 585 -7.08 21.08 -45.09
CA LEU A 585 -7.39 22.14 -44.16
C LEU A 585 -7.25 23.53 -44.79
N VAL A 586 -6.63 23.66 -45.96
CA VAL A 586 -6.57 24.95 -46.67
C VAL A 586 -7.92 25.24 -47.35
N LYS A 587 -8.49 26.43 -47.14
CA LYS A 587 -9.78 26.92 -47.70
C LYS A 587 -9.61 28.31 -48.32
N VAL A 588 -10.48 28.68 -49.26
CA VAL A 588 -10.54 30.05 -49.80
C VAL A 588 -11.58 30.87 -49.03
N LEU A 589 -11.32 32.16 -48.77
CA LEU A 589 -12.24 33.03 -48.00
C LEU A 589 -13.66 33.11 -48.58
N PRO A 590 -14.68 33.30 -47.72
CA PRO A 590 -16.07 33.43 -48.15
C PRO A 590 -16.35 34.77 -48.85
N GLY A 591 -15.99 34.86 -50.13
CA GLY A 591 -16.43 35.90 -51.06
C GLY A 591 -16.88 35.26 -52.38
N PHE A 592 -18.20 35.08 -52.55
CA PHE A 592 -18.85 34.63 -53.80
C PHE A 592 -18.44 33.24 -54.37
N THR A 593 -19.37 32.29 -54.17
CA THR A 593 -19.77 31.19 -55.08
C THR A 593 -18.95 29.89 -55.18
N LYS A 594 -19.70 28.80 -54.94
CA LYS A 594 -19.52 27.37 -55.30
C LYS A 594 -18.31 26.63 -54.69
N LYS A 595 -18.63 25.83 -53.67
CA LYS A 595 -17.87 24.64 -53.24
C LYS A 595 -17.36 23.85 -54.45
N ARG A 596 -16.04 23.76 -54.60
CA ARG A 596 -15.42 22.60 -55.21
C ARG A 596 -15.37 21.50 -54.15
N THR A 597 -15.98 20.37 -54.46
CA THR A 597 -15.86 19.14 -53.68
C THR A 597 -14.42 18.67 -53.76
N ALA A 598 -13.76 18.53 -52.62
CA ALA A 598 -12.45 17.87 -52.55
C ALA A 598 -12.66 16.38 -52.88
N ASN A 599 -11.96 15.92 -53.91
CA ASN A 599 -11.80 14.50 -54.21
C ASN A 599 -11.08 13.85 -53.02
N THR A 600 -11.75 12.96 -52.30
CA THR A 600 -11.08 11.97 -51.45
C THR A 600 -10.46 10.90 -52.35
N GLN A 601 -9.15 10.97 -52.54
CA GLN A 601 -8.36 9.85 -53.04
C GLN A 601 -7.99 8.94 -51.87
N THR A 602 -8.46 7.70 -51.88
CA THR A 602 -7.75 6.57 -51.29
C THR A 602 -7.74 5.42 -52.28
N ALA A 603 -6.62 5.30 -52.99
CA ALA A 603 -5.96 4.03 -53.31
C ALA A 603 -4.65 4.36 -54.04
N LYS A 604 -3.55 3.78 -53.57
CA LYS A 604 -2.25 3.82 -54.24
C LYS A 604 -2.36 3.21 -55.65
N SER A 605 -2.59 4.04 -56.66
CA SER A 605 -1.85 3.97 -57.92
C SER A 605 -0.58 4.82 -57.75
N ASN A 606 0.46 4.62 -58.58
CA ASN A 606 1.72 5.38 -58.52
C ASN A 606 1.53 6.85 -58.97
N ARG A 607 0.64 7.60 -58.31
CA ARG A 607 0.51 9.04 -58.52
C ARG A 607 1.75 9.72 -57.95
N PHE A 608 2.40 10.54 -58.76
CA PHE A 608 3.45 11.43 -58.27
C PHE A 608 2.84 12.80 -58.02
N VAL A 609 3.23 13.43 -56.91
CA VAL A 609 2.87 14.81 -56.63
C VAL A 609 3.96 15.68 -57.24
N ASP A 610 3.58 16.72 -57.97
CA ASP A 610 4.52 17.73 -58.43
C ASP A 610 4.01 19.11 -58.01
N CYS A 611 4.86 19.81 -57.27
CA CYS A 611 4.57 21.10 -56.67
C CYS A 611 5.20 22.22 -57.50
N ALA A 612 4.42 23.21 -57.93
CA ALA A 612 4.93 24.32 -58.72
C ALA A 612 4.59 25.67 -58.09
N SER A 613 5.45 26.66 -58.32
CA SER A 613 5.15 28.06 -58.00
C SER A 613 3.98 28.53 -58.85
N THR A 614 2.96 29.12 -58.22
CA THR A 614 1.80 29.71 -58.89
C THR A 614 1.96 31.20 -59.15
N THR A 615 2.87 31.85 -58.42
CA THR A 615 3.35 33.19 -58.72
C THR A 615 4.71 33.14 -59.42
N ASN A 616 5.17 34.30 -59.90
CA ASN A 616 6.53 34.41 -60.45
C ASN A 616 7.56 34.14 -59.36
N THR A 617 8.51 33.24 -59.61
CA THR A 617 9.63 32.96 -58.69
C THR A 617 10.65 34.09 -58.59
N VAL A 618 10.50 35.13 -59.42
CA VAL A 618 11.31 36.34 -59.41
C VAL A 618 10.39 37.56 -59.40
N LEU A 619 10.50 38.36 -58.34
CA LEU A 619 9.75 39.60 -58.15
C LEU A 619 10.69 40.81 -58.14
N PHE A 620 10.16 41.96 -58.53
CA PHE A 620 10.88 43.23 -58.53
C PHE A 620 10.12 44.25 -57.69
N THR A 621 10.85 45.02 -56.89
CA THR A 621 10.27 46.12 -56.11
C THR A 621 11.22 47.31 -56.08
N THR A 622 10.71 48.53 -56.06
CA THR A 622 11.52 49.75 -55.98
C THR A 622 11.38 50.36 -54.61
N ILE A 623 12.48 50.55 -53.90
CA ILE A 623 12.50 51.17 -52.58
C ILE A 623 13.05 52.60 -52.72
N ASP A 624 12.34 53.56 -52.14
CA ASP A 624 12.74 54.97 -52.07
C ASP A 624 12.50 55.56 -50.67
N ASP A 625 12.81 56.84 -50.48
CA ASP A 625 12.70 57.54 -49.20
C ASP A 625 11.26 57.75 -48.71
N THR A 626 10.27 57.57 -49.58
CA THR A 626 8.82 57.65 -49.31
C THR A 626 8.12 56.28 -49.26
N HIS A 627 8.70 55.24 -49.87
CA HIS A 627 8.18 53.87 -49.92
C HIS A 627 9.19 52.86 -49.36
N ARG A 628 9.52 53.01 -48.07
CA ARG A 628 10.58 52.24 -47.41
C ARG A 628 10.15 50.82 -47.01
N VAL A 629 8.85 50.55 -46.93
CA VAL A 629 8.28 49.27 -46.49
C VAL A 629 7.58 48.62 -47.68
N ARG A 630 8.02 47.42 -48.07
CA ARG A 630 7.46 46.62 -49.18
C ARG A 630 7.15 45.21 -48.71
N LEU A 631 5.91 45.06 -48.23
CA LEU A 631 5.37 43.81 -47.69
C LEU A 631 4.27 43.26 -48.60
N ASP A 632 4.61 43.11 -49.88
CA ASP A 632 3.75 42.62 -50.97
C ASP A 632 4.53 41.65 -51.90
N LEU A 633 5.55 40.99 -51.35
CA LEU A 633 6.55 40.18 -52.06
C LEU A 633 6.32 38.68 -51.82
N ASP A 634 5.25 38.24 -52.44
CA ASP A 634 4.43 37.13 -51.99
C ASP A 634 4.61 35.95 -52.97
N PHE A 635 4.93 34.74 -52.47
CA PHE A 635 5.13 33.54 -53.31
C PHE A 635 4.08 32.45 -53.09
N GLY A 636 3.31 32.10 -54.11
CA GLY A 636 2.32 31.02 -54.06
C GLY A 636 2.88 29.70 -54.57
N ILE A 637 2.55 28.59 -53.91
CA ILE A 637 2.93 27.22 -54.32
C ILE A 637 1.72 26.31 -54.30
N SER A 638 1.54 25.50 -55.34
CA SER A 638 0.48 24.51 -55.43
C SER A 638 1.04 23.14 -55.76
N CYS A 639 0.54 22.10 -55.09
CA CYS A 639 0.90 20.71 -55.38
C CYS A 639 -0.25 20.01 -56.08
N LYS A 640 0.03 19.44 -57.25
CA LYS A 640 -0.95 18.67 -58.02
C LYS A 640 -0.55 17.20 -58.03
N THR A 641 -1.54 16.35 -57.83
CA THR A 641 -1.38 14.90 -58.04
C THR A 641 -1.54 14.62 -59.52
N TYR A 642 -0.55 13.97 -60.11
CA TYR A 642 -0.61 13.50 -61.49
C TYR A 642 -0.83 11.99 -61.53
N ALA A 643 -1.59 11.54 -62.52
CA ALA A 643 -1.81 10.12 -62.75
C ALA A 643 -0.55 9.45 -63.31
N THR A 644 -0.31 8.16 -62.96
CA THR A 644 0.66 7.35 -63.72
C THR A 644 0.12 7.15 -65.13
N LEU A 645 0.87 7.56 -66.16
CA LEU A 645 0.48 7.39 -67.55
C LEU A 645 1.44 6.41 -68.24
N GLU A 646 0.91 5.27 -68.68
CA GLU A 646 1.69 4.27 -69.43
C GLU A 646 1.07 4.07 -70.81
N ALA A 647 1.74 4.58 -71.83
CA ALA A 647 1.44 4.29 -73.23
C ALA A 647 2.10 2.96 -73.62
N LYS A 648 1.38 2.05 -74.27
CA LYS A 648 1.87 0.73 -74.69
C LYS A 648 1.81 0.58 -76.20
N ASP A 649 2.77 -0.15 -76.76
CA ASP A 649 2.85 -0.33 -78.21
C ASP A 649 1.60 -1.05 -78.75
N ASP A 650 1.09 -0.55 -79.87
CA ASP A 650 -0.12 -1.03 -80.53
C ASP A 650 0.20 -1.66 -81.89
N SER A 651 -0.53 -2.71 -82.24
CA SER A 651 -0.41 -3.30 -83.56
C SER A 651 -1.71 -3.87 -84.10
N ILE A 652 -1.89 -3.79 -85.42
CA ILE A 652 -2.97 -4.49 -86.14
C ILE A 652 -2.51 -4.95 -87.52
N SER A 653 -2.96 -6.13 -87.94
CA SER A 653 -2.73 -6.68 -89.26
C SER A 653 -4.01 -6.72 -90.11
N ASP A 654 -3.85 -6.98 -91.40
CA ASP A 654 -4.95 -7.28 -92.33
C ASP A 654 -5.94 -6.12 -92.60
N VAL A 655 -5.47 -4.87 -92.54
CA VAL A 655 -6.30 -3.68 -92.78
C VAL A 655 -6.54 -3.44 -94.27
N ASN A 656 -7.79 -3.31 -94.74
CA ASN A 656 -8.07 -3.14 -96.18
C ASN A 656 -7.62 -1.77 -96.73
N GLY A 657 -6.51 -1.73 -97.46
CA GLY A 657 -5.96 -0.51 -98.07
C GLY A 657 -6.73 -0.01 -99.29
N SER A 658 -7.44 -0.88 -100.01
CA SER A 658 -8.19 -0.50 -101.22
C SER A 658 -9.45 0.31 -100.92
N SER A 659 -10.25 -0.10 -99.94
CA SER A 659 -11.40 0.69 -99.49
C SER A 659 -11.03 1.74 -98.45
N GLY A 660 -9.84 1.63 -97.85
CA GLY A 660 -9.58 2.23 -96.56
C GLY A 660 -10.43 1.55 -95.47
N ALA A 661 -10.19 1.91 -94.23
CA ALA A 661 -10.98 1.46 -93.10
C ALA A 661 -10.96 2.54 -92.02
N LEU A 662 -12.15 2.93 -91.55
CA LEU A 662 -12.29 3.83 -90.41
C LEU A 662 -12.18 3.02 -89.12
N GLY A 663 -11.48 3.57 -88.14
CA GLY A 663 -11.29 3.01 -86.82
C GLY A 663 -10.69 1.62 -86.79
N VAL A 664 -9.60 1.42 -87.53
CA VAL A 664 -8.91 0.14 -87.60
C VAL A 664 -8.28 -0.24 -86.27
N LEU A 665 -7.85 0.74 -85.50
CA LEU A 665 -7.14 0.53 -84.25
C LEU A 665 -7.49 1.69 -83.31
N ASN A 666 -7.72 1.37 -82.04
CA ASN A 666 -7.83 2.39 -80.99
C ASN A 666 -6.62 2.25 -80.08
N LEU A 667 -5.74 3.26 -80.13
CA LEU A 667 -4.47 3.29 -79.42
C LEU A 667 -4.66 3.32 -77.89
N LEU A 668 -5.79 3.85 -77.39
CA LEU A 668 -6.01 3.99 -75.95
C LEU A 668 -6.47 2.71 -75.24
N ARG A 669 -6.63 1.59 -75.96
CA ARG A 669 -7.32 0.40 -75.43
C ARG A 669 -6.49 -0.39 -74.42
N ASN A 670 -5.17 -0.44 -74.63
CA ASN A 670 -4.19 -1.14 -73.80
C ASN A 670 -3.38 -0.16 -72.92
N ASP A 671 -3.47 1.13 -73.21
CA ASP A 671 -2.93 2.20 -72.38
C ASP A 671 -3.66 2.31 -71.05
N ILE A 672 -2.91 2.70 -70.03
CA ILE A 672 -3.46 2.86 -68.68
C ILE A 672 -3.12 4.21 -68.07
N LYS A 673 -4.11 4.77 -67.40
CA LYS A 673 -4.01 5.93 -66.51
C LYS A 673 -4.35 5.43 -65.11
N ASP A 674 -3.39 5.51 -64.18
CA ASP A 674 -3.53 5.01 -62.81
C ASP A 674 -3.93 3.53 -62.71
N GLY A 675 -3.44 2.69 -63.63
CA GLY A 675 -3.78 1.26 -63.66
C GLY A 675 -5.13 0.94 -64.32
N ASN A 676 -5.93 1.96 -64.67
CA ASN A 676 -7.22 1.82 -65.33
C ASN A 676 -7.13 2.15 -66.83
N ALA A 677 -8.03 1.58 -67.64
CA ALA A 677 -8.09 1.88 -69.08
C ALA A 677 -8.43 3.36 -69.33
N ILE A 678 -7.73 4.00 -70.28
CA ILE A 678 -7.87 5.43 -70.59
C ILE A 678 -9.18 5.70 -71.32
N GLN A 679 -9.96 6.72 -70.89
CA GLN A 679 -11.04 7.26 -71.70
C GLN A 679 -10.52 8.36 -72.63
N PRO A 680 -11.04 8.48 -73.87
CA PRO A 680 -10.68 9.53 -74.83
C PRO A 680 -10.71 10.98 -74.33
N THR A 681 -11.51 11.28 -73.32
CA THR A 681 -11.61 12.62 -72.72
C THR A 681 -10.51 12.93 -71.71
N ASP A 682 -9.78 11.91 -71.25
CA ASP A 682 -8.81 12.02 -70.16
C ASP A 682 -7.44 12.51 -70.64
N VAL A 683 -7.18 12.41 -71.94
CA VAL A 683 -5.89 12.68 -72.58
C VAL A 683 -6.07 13.41 -73.91
N ILE A 684 -5.06 14.16 -74.30
CA ILE A 684 -4.87 14.67 -75.65
C ILE A 684 -3.94 13.70 -76.37
N VAL A 685 -4.42 13.11 -77.47
CA VAL A 685 -3.64 12.18 -78.30
C VAL A 685 -3.03 12.92 -79.49
N THR A 686 -1.71 12.81 -79.67
CA THR A 686 -0.97 13.44 -80.77
C THR A 686 -0.12 12.41 -81.49
N GLY A 687 -0.24 12.34 -82.82
CA GLY A 687 0.62 11.49 -83.65
C GLY A 687 1.94 12.17 -83.98
N ILE A 688 3.05 11.47 -83.79
CA ILE A 688 4.39 11.92 -84.13
C ILE A 688 4.87 11.11 -85.35
N ASN A 689 5.23 11.81 -86.43
CA ASN A 689 5.62 11.20 -87.71
C ASN A 689 4.53 10.32 -88.36
N LEU A 690 3.25 10.73 -88.27
CA LEU A 690 2.13 9.99 -88.86
C LEU A 690 2.29 9.87 -90.41
N PRO A 691 2.33 8.64 -90.99
CA PRO A 691 2.54 8.43 -92.41
C PRO A 691 1.35 8.93 -93.24
N SER A 692 1.61 9.32 -94.50
CA SER A 692 0.54 9.68 -95.43
C SER A 692 -0.40 8.50 -95.67
N GLY A 693 -1.71 8.74 -95.57
CA GLY A 693 -2.73 7.69 -95.68
C GLY A 693 -3.36 7.29 -94.35
N PHE A 694 -2.88 7.82 -93.21
CA PHE A 694 -3.46 7.57 -91.90
C PHE A 694 -4.05 8.85 -91.29
N VAL A 695 -5.16 8.73 -90.58
CA VAL A 695 -5.76 9.82 -89.79
C VAL A 695 -5.90 9.34 -88.36
N LEU A 696 -5.20 9.99 -87.43
CA LEU A 696 -5.38 9.76 -85.99
C LEU A 696 -6.38 10.77 -85.44
N HIS A 697 -7.48 10.26 -84.89
CA HIS A 697 -8.52 11.06 -84.27
C HIS A 697 -8.19 11.38 -82.80
N PRO A 698 -8.73 12.48 -82.26
CA PRO A 698 -8.52 12.86 -80.86
C PRO A 698 -8.92 11.80 -79.83
N ASN A 699 -9.80 10.87 -80.19
CA ASN A 699 -10.22 9.77 -79.33
C ASN A 699 -9.33 8.53 -79.39
N GLY A 700 -8.12 8.65 -79.97
CA GLY A 700 -7.15 7.56 -80.10
C GLY A 700 -7.42 6.60 -81.25
N VAL A 701 -8.49 6.82 -82.02
CA VAL A 701 -8.87 5.96 -83.14
C VAL A 701 -8.07 6.32 -84.38
N VAL A 702 -7.44 5.33 -85.01
CA VAL A 702 -6.71 5.47 -86.27
C VAL A 702 -7.57 4.99 -87.43
N ASP A 703 -7.70 5.82 -88.45
CA ASP A 703 -8.25 5.45 -89.75
C ASP A 703 -7.14 5.23 -90.76
N VAL A 704 -7.40 4.33 -91.71
CA VAL A 704 -6.61 4.15 -92.93
C VAL A 704 -7.42 4.66 -94.12
N ALA A 705 -6.84 5.57 -94.88
CA ALA A 705 -7.48 6.20 -96.03
C ALA A 705 -7.60 5.21 -97.21
N PRO A 706 -8.59 5.37 -98.09
CA PRO A 706 -8.71 4.56 -99.30
C PRO A 706 -7.53 4.75 -100.25
N ASN A 707 -7.14 3.67 -100.92
CA ASN A 707 -5.93 3.56 -101.76
C ASN A 707 -4.61 3.72 -100.98
N THR A 708 -4.60 3.32 -99.70
CA THR A 708 -3.34 3.14 -98.98
C THR A 708 -2.66 1.89 -99.52
N ASP A 709 -1.41 2.03 -99.97
CA ASP A 709 -0.64 0.94 -100.56
C ASP A 709 -0.48 -0.23 -99.57
N GLU A 710 -0.36 -1.44 -100.09
CA GLU A 710 -0.06 -2.61 -99.26
C GLU A 710 1.32 -2.45 -98.61
N GLY A 711 1.43 -2.76 -97.32
CA GLY A 711 2.68 -2.61 -96.58
C GLY A 711 2.50 -2.50 -95.07
N THR A 712 3.63 -2.55 -94.36
CA THR A 712 3.74 -2.35 -92.91
C THR A 712 4.15 -0.91 -92.62
N TYR A 713 3.33 -0.20 -91.85
CA TYR A 713 3.55 1.19 -91.47
C TYR A 713 3.81 1.31 -89.97
N THR A 714 4.79 2.11 -89.58
CA THR A 714 5.12 2.36 -88.16
C THR A 714 5.19 3.87 -87.86
N PHE A 715 4.64 4.29 -86.72
CA PHE A 715 4.73 5.66 -86.21
C PHE A 715 4.59 5.69 -84.69
N THR A 716 4.93 6.82 -84.06
CA THR A 716 4.77 6.98 -82.61
C THR A 716 3.59 7.88 -82.31
N TYR A 717 2.93 7.65 -81.18
CA TYR A 717 1.92 8.57 -80.65
C TYR A 717 2.28 8.97 -79.23
N GLN A 718 1.76 10.12 -78.84
CA GLN A 718 1.90 10.70 -77.52
C GLN A 718 0.52 10.91 -76.93
N ILE A 719 0.33 10.47 -75.69
CA ILE A 719 -0.81 10.81 -74.86
C ILE A 719 -0.36 11.78 -73.78
N CYS A 720 -1.03 12.90 -73.65
CA CYS A 720 -0.78 13.89 -72.60
C CYS A 720 -2.05 14.09 -71.78
N GLU A 721 -1.93 14.13 -70.45
CA GLU A 721 -3.07 14.48 -69.60
C GLU A 721 -3.48 15.95 -69.87
N SER A 722 -4.78 16.16 -70.13
CA SER A 722 -5.30 17.44 -70.64
C SER A 722 -4.97 18.61 -69.70
N GLY A 723 -4.32 19.65 -70.23
CA GLY A 723 -3.92 20.83 -69.46
C GLY A 723 -2.66 20.65 -68.59
N THR A 724 -1.87 19.59 -68.82
CA THR A 724 -0.65 19.29 -68.05
C THR A 724 0.55 19.03 -68.96
N SER A 725 1.75 18.97 -68.37
CA SER A 725 2.99 18.51 -69.01
C SER A 725 3.24 17.00 -68.89
N ASN A 726 2.31 16.25 -68.26
CA ASN A 726 2.42 14.82 -68.02
C ASN A 726 2.06 14.02 -69.28
N CYS A 727 3.07 13.47 -69.98
CA CYS A 727 2.89 12.77 -71.25
C CYS A 727 3.65 11.43 -71.31
N ALA A 728 3.09 10.45 -72.03
CA ALA A 728 3.70 9.16 -72.35
C ALA A 728 3.66 8.89 -73.85
N THR A 729 4.59 8.08 -74.37
CA THR A 729 4.72 7.79 -75.81
C THR A 729 4.84 6.30 -76.08
N ALA A 730 4.21 5.81 -77.15
CA ALA A 730 4.31 4.43 -77.62
C ALA A 730 4.30 4.33 -79.15
N THR A 731 4.60 3.14 -79.68
CA THR A 731 4.75 2.86 -81.11
C THR A 731 3.54 2.10 -81.65
N VAL A 732 3.07 2.51 -82.84
CA VAL A 732 2.00 1.86 -83.59
C VAL A 732 2.57 1.13 -84.80
N THR A 733 2.14 -0.11 -85.04
CA THR A 733 2.48 -0.90 -86.24
C THR A 733 1.21 -1.37 -86.96
N ILE A 734 1.00 -1.00 -88.22
CA ILE A 734 -0.20 -1.35 -89.00
C ILE A 734 0.19 -2.06 -90.31
N ASP A 735 -0.29 -3.29 -90.52
CA ASP A 735 -0.17 -4.02 -91.80
C ASP A 735 -1.44 -3.89 -92.65
N VAL A 736 -1.30 -3.41 -93.89
CA VAL A 736 -2.40 -3.14 -94.83
C VAL A 736 -2.46 -4.21 -95.95
N VAL A 737 -3.64 -4.83 -96.17
CA VAL A 737 -3.98 -5.88 -97.17
C VAL A 737 -5.21 -5.50 -98.03
N VAL A 738 -5.71 -6.35 -98.95
CA VAL A 738 -6.92 -6.06 -99.78
C VAL A 738 -7.84 -7.30 -99.98
N PRO A 739 -9.04 -7.40 -99.34
CA PRO A 739 -10.00 -8.50 -99.58
C PRO A 739 -11.45 -8.11 -100.04
N PRO A 740 -12.29 -9.05 -100.59
CA PRO A 740 -13.61 -8.79 -101.22
C PRO A 740 -14.88 -9.05 -100.33
N ALA A 741 -16.01 -8.36 -100.60
CA ALA A 741 -17.21 -8.15 -99.72
C ALA A 741 -18.46 -9.05 -99.92
N PRO A 742 -19.37 -9.23 -98.90
CA PRO A 742 -20.81 -8.80 -99.00
C PRO A 742 -21.57 -8.44 -97.66
N ALA A 743 -22.87 -8.05 -97.77
CA ALA A 743 -23.72 -7.15 -96.92
C ALA A 743 -24.79 -7.77 -95.92
N PRO A 744 -25.54 -6.97 -95.08
CA PRO A 744 -26.32 -7.40 -93.88
C PRO A 744 -27.88 -7.22 -93.90
N ILE A 745 -28.59 -7.62 -92.81
CA ILE A 745 -30.04 -7.43 -92.51
C ILE A 745 -30.28 -7.16 -90.98
N PRO A 746 -31.26 -6.33 -90.53
CA PRO A 746 -31.57 -6.10 -89.09
C PRO A 746 -33.01 -6.48 -88.63
N ASP A 747 -33.19 -6.73 -87.31
CA ASP A 747 -34.47 -6.90 -86.56
C ASP A 747 -34.20 -6.77 -85.01
N PRO A 748 -35.18 -6.76 -84.07
CA PRO A 748 -36.03 -5.66 -83.56
C PRO A 748 -35.75 -5.26 -82.07
N VAL A 749 -36.45 -4.24 -81.54
CA VAL A 749 -36.23 -3.60 -80.21
C VAL A 749 -36.76 -4.44 -79.01
N ILE A 750 -35.91 -4.65 -78.00
CA ILE A 750 -36.17 -5.32 -76.70
C ILE A 750 -36.26 -4.27 -75.58
N ILE A 751 -37.15 -4.45 -74.59
CA ILE A 751 -37.28 -3.57 -73.40
C ILE A 751 -36.36 -4.12 -72.28
N PRO A 752 -35.58 -3.27 -71.58
CA PRO A 752 -34.62 -3.74 -70.56
C PRO A 752 -35.26 -4.38 -69.31
N ILE A 753 -34.67 -5.46 -68.78
CA ILE A 753 -35.09 -6.14 -67.54
C ILE A 753 -34.23 -5.64 -66.37
N LEU A 754 -34.85 -4.96 -65.39
CA LEU A 754 -34.20 -4.52 -64.15
C LEU A 754 -34.52 -5.46 -62.98
N VAL A 755 -33.49 -5.99 -62.31
CA VAL A 755 -33.58 -6.83 -61.11
C VAL A 755 -32.78 -6.14 -59.99
N VAL A 756 -33.46 -5.84 -58.87
CA VAL A 756 -32.87 -5.22 -57.68
C VAL A 756 -33.09 -6.16 -56.49
N ALA A 757 -32.05 -6.45 -55.72
CA ALA A 757 -32.05 -7.43 -54.63
C ALA A 757 -31.79 -6.77 -53.26
N ASN A 758 -32.22 -7.41 -52.17
CA ASN A 758 -31.98 -6.90 -50.83
C ASN A 758 -30.53 -7.11 -50.39
N ASP A 759 -30.04 -6.19 -49.56
CA ASP A 759 -28.66 -6.18 -49.06
C ASP A 759 -28.61 -6.34 -47.54
N SER A 760 -27.50 -6.89 -47.07
CA SER A 760 -27.19 -6.98 -45.64
C SER A 760 -25.70 -6.85 -45.40
N ALA A 761 -25.31 -6.05 -44.41
CA ALA A 761 -23.92 -5.91 -44.03
C ALA A 761 -23.78 -5.48 -42.56
N THR A 762 -22.54 -5.52 -42.08
CA THR A 762 -22.13 -5.04 -40.76
C THR A 762 -21.10 -3.93 -40.95
N ALA A 763 -21.17 -2.88 -40.14
CA ALA A 763 -20.25 -1.74 -40.19
C ALA A 763 -19.72 -1.36 -38.80
N ASP A 764 -18.53 -0.75 -38.76
CA ASP A 764 -17.95 -0.18 -37.55
C ASP A 764 -18.56 1.21 -37.28
N GLY A 765 -19.26 1.35 -36.16
CA GLY A 765 -19.85 2.61 -35.72
C GLY A 765 -18.90 3.51 -34.93
N ILE A 766 -17.80 2.99 -34.39
CA ILE A 766 -16.81 3.76 -33.64
C ILE A 766 -15.95 4.55 -34.62
N ASN A 767 -15.24 3.84 -35.50
CA ASN A 767 -14.34 4.45 -36.48
C ASN A 767 -15.04 4.87 -37.77
N GLY A 768 -16.30 4.45 -37.96
CA GLY A 768 -17.02 4.61 -39.22
C GLY A 768 -16.58 3.56 -40.26
N SER A 769 -17.28 3.50 -41.37
CA SER A 769 -16.97 2.59 -42.48
C SER A 769 -17.33 3.26 -43.79
N VAL A 770 -16.36 3.42 -44.68
CA VAL A 770 -16.57 4.05 -46.01
C VAL A 770 -16.62 3.00 -47.09
N ALA A 771 -17.60 3.10 -47.98
CA ALA A 771 -17.83 2.25 -49.14
C ALA A 771 -17.76 0.73 -48.85
N PHE A 772 -18.14 0.31 -47.65
CA PHE A 772 -17.99 -1.07 -47.18
C PHE A 772 -19.04 -2.02 -47.78
N LEU A 773 -20.16 -1.48 -48.26
CA LEU A 773 -21.22 -2.20 -48.97
C LEU A 773 -21.58 -1.42 -50.24
N ASN A 774 -21.74 -2.10 -51.37
CA ASN A 774 -22.35 -1.54 -52.58
C ASN A 774 -23.67 -2.24 -52.86
N VAL A 775 -24.78 -1.51 -52.77
CA VAL A 775 -26.14 -2.05 -52.98
C VAL A 775 -26.40 -2.48 -54.43
N LEU A 776 -25.63 -1.96 -55.40
CA LEU A 776 -25.75 -2.37 -56.80
C LEU A 776 -24.95 -3.64 -57.13
N GLY A 777 -24.17 -4.16 -56.18
CA GLY A 777 -23.24 -5.28 -56.42
C GLY A 777 -23.92 -6.61 -56.75
N ASN A 778 -25.18 -6.78 -56.31
CA ASN A 778 -26.03 -7.95 -56.57
C ASN A 778 -27.23 -7.64 -57.48
N ASP A 779 -27.27 -6.43 -58.07
CA ASP A 779 -28.32 -5.97 -58.97
C ASP A 779 -27.93 -6.16 -60.44
N SER A 780 -28.93 -6.22 -61.34
CA SER A 780 -28.67 -6.33 -62.78
C SER A 780 -29.67 -5.59 -63.68
N LEU A 781 -29.14 -5.11 -64.81
CA LEU A 781 -29.91 -4.58 -65.95
C LEU A 781 -29.59 -5.45 -67.17
N ASP A 782 -30.62 -6.07 -67.74
CA ASP A 782 -30.52 -7.06 -68.84
C ASP A 782 -29.60 -8.25 -68.55
N GLY A 783 -29.55 -8.66 -67.28
CA GLY A 783 -28.69 -9.76 -66.82
C GLY A 783 -27.20 -9.40 -66.72
N THR A 784 -26.85 -8.13 -66.89
CA THR A 784 -25.49 -7.59 -66.67
C THR A 784 -25.45 -6.74 -65.40
N SER A 785 -24.30 -6.67 -64.74
CA SER A 785 -24.11 -5.81 -63.56
C SER A 785 -24.41 -4.35 -63.89
N ILE A 786 -25.07 -3.65 -62.97
CA ILE A 786 -25.51 -2.27 -63.20
C ILE A 786 -24.30 -1.33 -63.31
N ASN A 787 -24.24 -0.56 -64.39
CA ASN A 787 -23.41 0.64 -64.47
C ASN A 787 -24.20 1.83 -63.89
N PRO A 788 -23.70 2.54 -62.85
CA PRO A 788 -24.40 3.65 -62.23
C PRO A 788 -24.85 4.76 -63.20
N SER A 789 -24.17 4.93 -64.34
CA SER A 789 -24.56 5.92 -65.37
C SER A 789 -25.83 5.57 -66.15
N GLN A 790 -26.31 4.32 -66.05
CA GLN A 790 -27.51 3.84 -66.72
C GLN A 790 -28.75 3.90 -65.84
N ILE A 791 -28.58 4.20 -64.55
CA ILE A 791 -29.66 4.23 -63.57
C ILE A 791 -29.71 5.54 -62.80
N SER A 792 -30.85 5.85 -62.19
CA SER A 792 -30.92 6.81 -61.09
C SER A 792 -31.12 6.05 -59.78
N LEU A 793 -30.28 6.35 -58.79
CA LEU A 793 -30.31 5.74 -57.46
C LEU A 793 -30.82 6.74 -56.42
N GLN A 794 -31.72 6.31 -55.55
CA GLN A 794 -32.24 7.12 -54.45
C GLN A 794 -32.38 6.29 -53.18
N GLY A 795 -31.79 6.78 -52.08
CA GLY A 795 -32.07 6.24 -50.74
C GLY A 795 -33.39 6.76 -50.19
N LEU A 796 -34.19 5.88 -49.60
CA LEU A 796 -35.49 6.17 -49.00
C LEU A 796 -35.39 6.00 -47.49
N HIS A 797 -35.72 7.07 -46.75
CA HIS A 797 -35.67 7.09 -45.28
C HIS A 797 -34.28 6.78 -44.67
N LEU A 798 -33.22 7.32 -45.28
CA LEU A 798 -31.85 7.11 -44.79
C LEU A 798 -31.68 7.57 -43.32
N PRO A 799 -31.19 6.71 -42.42
CA PRO A 799 -30.93 7.09 -41.03
C PRO A 799 -29.77 8.07 -40.89
N LYS A 800 -29.77 8.86 -39.82
CA LYS A 800 -28.69 9.80 -39.51
C LYS A 800 -27.37 9.04 -39.32
N GLY A 801 -26.30 9.49 -39.97
CA GLY A 801 -24.98 8.86 -39.92
C GLY A 801 -24.73 7.85 -41.05
N ILE A 802 -25.74 7.52 -41.86
CA ILE A 802 -25.62 6.62 -43.02
C ILE A 802 -25.85 7.41 -44.31
N VAL A 803 -24.96 7.26 -45.28
CA VAL A 803 -25.05 7.90 -46.60
C VAL A 803 -25.06 6.82 -47.69
N LEU A 804 -26.02 6.89 -48.60
CA LEU A 804 -26.00 6.12 -49.86
C LEU A 804 -25.43 7.01 -50.97
N ASN A 805 -24.27 6.64 -51.47
CA ASN A 805 -23.58 7.37 -52.52
C ASN A 805 -24.18 7.08 -53.91
N PRO A 806 -24.04 8.01 -54.88
CA PRO A 806 -24.61 7.84 -56.23
C PRO A 806 -24.08 6.61 -57.01
N ASP A 807 -22.94 6.05 -56.62
CA ASP A 807 -22.32 4.86 -57.21
C ASP A 807 -22.82 3.53 -56.59
N GLY A 808 -23.77 3.60 -55.65
CA GLY A 808 -24.32 2.45 -54.94
C GLY A 808 -23.64 2.13 -53.61
N THR A 809 -22.52 2.78 -53.27
CA THR A 809 -21.81 2.49 -52.02
C THR A 809 -22.49 3.12 -50.81
N ILE A 810 -22.37 2.49 -49.64
CA ILE A 810 -22.87 3.00 -48.36
C ILE A 810 -21.69 3.40 -47.48
N ASP A 811 -21.78 4.59 -46.89
CA ASP A 811 -20.89 5.09 -45.84
C ASP A 811 -21.62 5.15 -44.48
N VAL A 812 -20.90 4.80 -43.42
CA VAL A 812 -21.29 4.98 -42.01
C VAL A 812 -20.29 5.94 -41.38
N ALA A 813 -20.78 7.04 -40.81
CA ALA A 813 -19.94 8.04 -40.15
C ALA A 813 -19.35 7.51 -38.82
N PRO A 814 -18.16 7.98 -38.39
CA PRO A 814 -17.64 7.70 -37.05
C PRO A 814 -18.62 8.13 -35.95
N ASN A 815 -18.62 7.43 -34.83
CA ASN A 815 -19.56 7.59 -33.71
C ASN A 815 -21.05 7.41 -34.09
N THR A 816 -21.34 6.66 -35.16
CA THR A 816 -22.72 6.25 -35.44
C THR A 816 -23.17 5.29 -34.36
N ALA A 817 -24.32 5.57 -33.73
CA ALA A 817 -24.84 4.76 -32.64
C ALA A 817 -25.00 3.30 -33.07
N GLY A 818 -24.50 2.36 -32.25
CA GLY A 818 -24.62 0.95 -32.54
C GLY A 818 -26.08 0.49 -32.57
N GLY A 819 -26.43 -0.39 -33.51
CA GLY A 819 -27.78 -0.91 -33.65
C GLY A 819 -28.10 -1.43 -35.06
N ASN A 820 -29.31 -1.95 -35.23
CA ASN A 820 -29.80 -2.41 -36.53
C ASN A 820 -30.54 -1.26 -37.25
N TYR A 821 -30.08 -0.94 -38.45
CA TYR A 821 -30.63 0.07 -39.34
C TYR A 821 -31.27 -0.60 -40.54
N VAL A 822 -32.52 -0.26 -40.84
CA VAL A 822 -33.26 -0.77 -41.99
C VAL A 822 -33.75 0.42 -42.79
N PHE A 823 -33.38 0.46 -44.07
CA PHE A 823 -33.82 1.49 -45.01
C PHE A 823 -33.93 0.90 -46.42
N ASP A 824 -34.70 1.56 -47.27
CA ASP A 824 -34.91 1.12 -48.65
C ASP A 824 -34.12 1.99 -49.61
N TYR A 825 -33.81 1.46 -50.79
CA TYR A 825 -33.32 2.24 -51.92
C TYR A 825 -34.12 1.92 -53.18
N GLN A 826 -34.13 2.85 -54.12
CA GLN A 826 -34.81 2.75 -55.40
C GLN A 826 -33.80 2.92 -56.54
N VAL A 827 -33.90 2.02 -57.52
CA VAL A 827 -33.16 2.06 -58.78
C VAL A 827 -34.16 2.22 -59.92
N CYS A 828 -33.94 3.17 -60.81
CA CYS A 828 -34.71 3.36 -62.05
C CYS A 828 -33.77 3.38 -63.26
N ASP A 829 -34.13 2.71 -64.35
CA ASP A 829 -33.43 2.82 -65.63
C ASP A 829 -33.60 4.23 -66.22
N ILE A 830 -32.48 4.92 -66.52
CA ILE A 830 -32.50 6.26 -67.14
C ILE A 830 -33.09 6.20 -68.56
N ALA A 831 -32.82 5.14 -69.31
CA ALA A 831 -33.34 4.98 -70.67
C ALA A 831 -34.86 4.70 -70.66
N ASN A 832 -35.37 4.11 -69.57
CA ASN A 832 -36.79 3.83 -69.38
C ASN A 832 -37.24 4.23 -67.96
N PRO A 833 -37.52 5.52 -67.69
CA PRO A 833 -37.79 6.02 -66.33
C PRO A 833 -39.02 5.41 -65.62
N THR A 834 -39.84 4.63 -66.32
CA THR A 834 -40.95 3.86 -65.74
C THR A 834 -40.52 2.48 -65.21
N ASN A 835 -39.31 2.02 -65.54
CA ASN A 835 -38.72 0.76 -65.09
C ASN A 835 -37.94 1.01 -63.79
N CYS A 836 -38.67 1.09 -62.67
CA CYS A 836 -38.10 1.29 -61.33
C CYS A 836 -38.37 0.09 -60.42
N LYS A 837 -37.41 -0.23 -59.54
CA LYS A 837 -37.50 -1.27 -58.51
C LYS A 837 -36.93 -0.75 -57.19
N THR A 838 -37.39 -1.31 -56.08
CA THR A 838 -36.93 -0.99 -54.73
C THR A 838 -36.43 -2.24 -54.02
N ALA A 839 -35.43 -2.09 -53.19
CA ALA A 839 -34.94 -3.13 -52.29
C ALA A 839 -34.55 -2.55 -50.93
N THR A 840 -34.35 -3.44 -49.95
CA THR A 840 -34.10 -3.10 -48.55
C THR A 840 -32.67 -3.43 -48.16
N VAL A 841 -32.03 -2.52 -47.42
CA VAL A 841 -30.75 -2.72 -46.75
C VAL A 841 -30.99 -3.03 -45.28
N ASN A 842 -30.42 -4.13 -44.79
CA ASN A 842 -30.35 -4.48 -43.37
C ASN A 842 -28.92 -4.30 -42.88
N LEU A 843 -28.64 -3.17 -42.22
CA LEU A 843 -27.30 -2.80 -41.78
C LEU A 843 -27.18 -2.89 -40.24
N PHE A 844 -26.29 -3.73 -39.75
CA PHE A 844 -25.94 -3.77 -38.33
C PHE A 844 -24.68 -2.92 -38.07
N VAL A 845 -24.80 -1.87 -37.26
CA VAL A 845 -23.65 -1.04 -36.86
C VAL A 845 -23.14 -1.51 -35.50
N GLU A 846 -21.88 -1.92 -35.45
CA GLU A 846 -21.19 -2.37 -34.25
C GLU A 846 -20.66 -1.17 -33.47
N SER A 847 -20.92 -1.15 -32.17
CA SER A 847 -20.35 -0.24 -31.18
C SER A 847 -19.92 -1.11 -29.98
N PRO A 848 -18.84 -1.89 -30.14
CA PRO A 848 -18.30 -2.72 -29.07
C PRO A 848 -17.78 -1.83 -27.93
N SER A 849 -17.88 -2.33 -26.70
CA SER A 849 -17.35 -1.67 -25.51
C SER A 849 -17.17 -2.74 -24.43
N ILE A 850 -16.12 -2.60 -23.63
CA ILE A 850 -15.79 -3.51 -22.55
C ILE A 850 -15.53 -2.68 -21.29
N ALA A 851 -15.81 -3.25 -20.13
CA ALA A 851 -15.53 -2.64 -18.84
C ALA A 851 -14.82 -3.64 -17.91
N LEU A 852 -13.89 -3.15 -17.08
CA LEU A 852 -13.11 -3.94 -16.15
C LEU A 852 -13.20 -3.40 -14.72
N ILE A 853 -13.75 -4.21 -13.80
CA ILE A 853 -13.58 -3.98 -12.36
C ILE A 853 -12.44 -4.84 -11.84
N LYS A 854 -11.58 -4.26 -11.01
CA LYS A 854 -10.50 -4.95 -10.32
C LYS A 854 -10.55 -4.66 -8.82
N THR A 855 -10.91 -5.68 -8.06
CA THR A 855 -10.89 -5.65 -6.60
C THR A 855 -9.67 -6.39 -6.07
N ALA A 856 -9.25 -6.06 -4.86
CA ALA A 856 -8.09 -6.66 -4.23
C ALA A 856 -8.37 -7.00 -2.77
N VAL A 857 -7.77 -8.09 -2.30
CA VAL A 857 -7.79 -8.52 -0.91
C VAL A 857 -6.35 -8.82 -0.49
N PHE A 858 -5.89 -8.15 0.57
CA PHE A 858 -4.62 -8.51 1.21
C PHE A 858 -4.83 -9.76 2.07
N ASN A 859 -3.96 -10.75 1.90
CA ASN A 859 -3.99 -12.01 2.62
C ASN A 859 -2.90 -11.98 3.70
N ASP A 860 -3.30 -11.90 4.96
CA ASP A 860 -2.40 -12.09 6.11
C ASP A 860 -2.30 -13.59 6.39
N GLU A 861 -1.41 -14.29 5.68
CA GLU A 861 -1.31 -15.75 5.77
C GLU A 861 -0.79 -16.23 7.14
N ASN A 862 -0.05 -15.39 7.86
CA ASN A 862 0.49 -15.74 9.18
C ASN A 862 -0.37 -15.25 10.37
N GLY A 863 -1.39 -14.43 10.11
CA GLY A 863 -2.35 -13.95 11.09
C GLY A 863 -1.77 -12.93 12.08
N SER A 864 -0.70 -12.22 11.71
CA SER A 864 -0.02 -11.27 12.59
C SER A 864 -0.76 -9.94 12.74
N GLY A 865 -1.71 -9.65 11.85
CA GLY A 865 -2.38 -8.36 11.72
C GLY A 865 -1.56 -7.31 10.97
N TYR A 866 -0.42 -7.69 10.38
CA TYR A 866 0.50 -6.79 9.69
C TYR A 866 0.99 -7.39 8.37
N ALA A 867 1.32 -6.53 7.41
CA ALA A 867 1.90 -6.96 6.15
C ALA A 867 3.37 -7.37 6.29
N ASN A 868 3.69 -8.57 5.80
CA ASN A 868 5.06 -9.09 5.72
C ASN A 868 5.47 -9.39 4.28
N ALA A 869 6.78 -9.25 4.01
CA ALA A 869 7.31 -9.54 2.68
C ALA A 869 7.13 -11.03 2.36
N GLY A 870 6.57 -11.33 1.19
CA GLY A 870 6.23 -12.67 0.74
C GLY A 870 4.76 -13.06 0.94
N GLU A 871 4.00 -12.33 1.75
CA GLU A 871 2.54 -12.49 1.84
C GLU A 871 1.87 -12.00 0.56
N THR A 872 0.60 -12.36 0.34
CA THR A 872 -0.03 -12.14 -0.97
C THR A 872 -1.17 -11.14 -0.99
N ILE A 873 -1.34 -10.48 -2.13
CA ILE A 873 -2.58 -9.80 -2.51
C ILE A 873 -3.25 -10.62 -3.60
N THR A 874 -4.52 -10.98 -3.38
CA THR A 874 -5.37 -11.61 -4.39
C THR A 874 -6.21 -10.54 -5.08
N TYR A 875 -6.07 -10.45 -6.41
CA TYR A 875 -6.89 -9.62 -7.27
C TYR A 875 -7.95 -10.48 -7.96
N SER A 876 -9.18 -9.95 -7.97
CA SER A 876 -10.32 -10.52 -8.70
C SER A 876 -10.80 -9.52 -9.73
N PHE A 877 -11.14 -10.03 -10.91
CA PHE A 877 -11.56 -9.21 -12.04
C PHE A 877 -13.01 -9.52 -12.40
N THR A 878 -13.79 -8.47 -12.68
CA THR A 878 -15.11 -8.57 -13.29
C THR A 878 -15.07 -7.90 -14.64
N VAL A 879 -15.23 -8.69 -15.70
CA VAL A 879 -15.23 -8.21 -17.08
C VAL A 879 -16.67 -8.15 -17.58
N VAL A 880 -17.09 -7.00 -18.11
CA VAL A 880 -18.44 -6.79 -18.63
C VAL A 880 -18.37 -6.38 -20.09
N ASN A 881 -19.11 -7.06 -20.97
CA ASN A 881 -19.34 -6.58 -22.32
C ASN A 881 -20.48 -5.56 -22.29
N THR A 882 -20.15 -4.27 -22.31
CA THR A 882 -21.08 -3.13 -22.30
C THR A 882 -21.49 -2.68 -23.70
N GLY A 883 -20.88 -3.24 -24.74
CA GLY A 883 -21.16 -2.96 -26.14
C GLY A 883 -22.40 -3.68 -26.68
N ASN A 884 -22.62 -3.55 -27.99
CA ASN A 884 -23.79 -4.13 -28.68
C ASN A 884 -23.48 -5.38 -29.53
N THR A 885 -22.25 -5.87 -29.53
CA THR A 885 -21.81 -7.06 -30.28
C THR A 885 -21.02 -8.02 -29.40
N VAL A 886 -20.82 -9.26 -29.85
CA VAL A 886 -20.09 -10.29 -29.11
C VAL A 886 -18.59 -9.95 -29.08
N LEU A 887 -17.96 -10.10 -27.92
CA LEU A 887 -16.53 -9.89 -27.73
C LEU A 887 -15.81 -11.24 -27.56
N GLU A 888 -14.73 -11.43 -28.31
CA GLU A 888 -13.86 -12.61 -28.33
C GLU A 888 -12.43 -12.23 -27.90
N ASN A 889 -11.60 -13.24 -27.66
CA ASN A 889 -10.19 -13.09 -27.27
C ASN A 889 -9.96 -12.19 -26.05
N ILE A 890 -10.93 -12.16 -25.13
CA ILE A 890 -10.87 -11.32 -23.93
C ILE A 890 -9.68 -11.76 -23.08
N SER A 891 -8.78 -10.84 -22.78
CA SER A 891 -7.59 -11.09 -21.97
C SER A 891 -7.25 -9.89 -21.08
N ILE A 892 -6.57 -10.15 -19.96
CA ILE A 892 -6.17 -9.11 -19.00
C ILE A 892 -4.65 -9.07 -18.91
N SER A 893 -4.09 -7.88 -18.98
CA SER A 893 -2.69 -7.58 -18.72
C SER A 893 -2.56 -6.63 -17.52
N ASP A 894 -1.46 -6.76 -16.78
CA ASP A 894 -1.18 -5.94 -15.61
C ASP A 894 0.33 -5.60 -15.59
N PRO A 895 0.70 -4.31 -15.59
CA PRO A 895 2.09 -3.88 -15.62
C PRO A 895 2.81 -4.01 -14.27
N LEU A 896 2.14 -4.35 -13.15
CA LEU A 896 2.76 -4.49 -11.83
C LEU A 896 3.82 -5.61 -11.84
N PRO A 897 5.12 -5.30 -11.64
CA PRO A 897 6.17 -6.30 -11.74
C PRO A 897 6.02 -7.43 -10.73
N GLY A 898 5.98 -8.68 -11.21
CA GLY A 898 5.89 -9.87 -10.37
C GLY A 898 4.46 -10.37 -10.11
N ILE A 899 3.43 -9.66 -10.57
CA ILE A 899 2.05 -10.16 -10.52
C ILE A 899 1.89 -11.41 -11.41
N GLN A 900 1.12 -12.38 -10.93
CA GLN A 900 0.82 -13.62 -11.63
C GLN A 900 -0.66 -13.66 -11.99
N ILE A 901 -1.00 -13.40 -13.25
CA ILE A 901 -2.38 -13.47 -13.76
C ILE A 901 -2.69 -14.91 -14.19
N LYS A 902 -3.90 -15.38 -13.88
CA LYS A 902 -4.47 -16.64 -14.32
C LYS A 902 -5.83 -16.40 -14.97
N GLY A 903 -6.09 -17.08 -16.08
CA GLY A 903 -7.34 -17.02 -16.83
C GLY A 903 -7.12 -16.83 -18.32
N GLY A 904 -8.23 -16.80 -19.07
CA GLY A 904 -8.32 -16.38 -20.47
C GLY A 904 -7.67 -17.28 -21.53
N PRO A 905 -7.92 -16.97 -22.81
CA PRO A 905 -8.91 -16.00 -23.29
C PRO A 905 -10.35 -16.54 -23.20
N ILE A 906 -11.35 -15.65 -23.08
CA ILE A 906 -12.79 -15.98 -23.07
C ILE A 906 -13.59 -15.21 -24.12
N THR A 907 -14.86 -15.57 -24.29
CA THR A 907 -15.85 -14.88 -25.13
C THR A 907 -17.04 -14.45 -24.28
N LEU A 908 -17.50 -13.21 -24.45
CA LEU A 908 -18.69 -12.68 -23.78
C LEU A 908 -19.71 -12.17 -24.80
N GLY A 909 -20.94 -12.66 -24.65
CA GLY A 909 -22.09 -12.10 -25.35
C GLY A 909 -22.43 -10.68 -24.87
N VAL A 910 -23.30 -10.00 -25.60
CA VAL A 910 -23.79 -8.66 -25.27
C VAL A 910 -24.38 -8.61 -23.86
N ASN A 911 -23.97 -7.63 -23.05
CA ASN A 911 -24.36 -7.47 -21.64
C ASN A 911 -24.05 -8.66 -20.73
N GLN A 912 -23.14 -9.57 -21.13
CA GLN A 912 -22.67 -10.63 -20.26
C GLN A 912 -21.51 -10.16 -19.39
N THR A 913 -21.40 -10.79 -18.22
CA THR A 913 -20.38 -10.53 -17.21
C THR A 913 -19.66 -11.83 -16.88
N ASP A 914 -18.32 -11.79 -16.80
CA ASP A 914 -17.50 -12.83 -16.17
C ASP A 914 -16.86 -12.27 -14.89
N GLU A 915 -17.01 -13.01 -13.78
CA GLU A 915 -16.45 -12.68 -12.47
C GLU A 915 -15.47 -13.76 -11.96
N SER A 916 -15.20 -14.79 -12.77
CA SER A 916 -14.64 -16.06 -12.28
C SER A 916 -13.44 -16.56 -13.05
N THR A 917 -13.27 -16.17 -14.32
CA THR A 917 -12.22 -16.75 -15.16
C THR A 917 -10.86 -16.13 -14.85
N PHE A 918 -10.84 -14.83 -14.51
CA PHE A 918 -9.61 -14.09 -14.28
C PHE A 918 -9.35 -13.85 -12.80
N THR A 919 -8.15 -14.21 -12.36
CA THR A 919 -7.61 -13.90 -11.03
C THR A 919 -6.15 -13.53 -11.15
N ALA A 920 -5.62 -12.77 -10.20
CA ALA A 920 -4.18 -12.57 -10.11
C ALA A 920 -3.69 -12.60 -8.67
N THR A 921 -2.45 -13.04 -8.48
CA THR A 921 -1.79 -13.07 -7.17
C THR A 921 -0.49 -12.29 -7.25
N TYR A 922 -0.25 -11.43 -6.27
CA TYR A 922 0.96 -10.63 -6.13
C TYR A 922 1.62 -10.91 -4.79
N ALA A 923 2.92 -11.20 -4.77
CA ALA A 923 3.67 -11.33 -3.53
C ALA A 923 4.18 -9.94 -3.09
N VAL A 924 3.75 -9.50 -1.92
CA VAL A 924 4.13 -8.22 -1.31
C VAL A 924 5.64 -8.20 -1.09
N THR A 925 6.30 -7.15 -1.56
CA THR A 925 7.74 -6.95 -1.38
C THR A 925 8.01 -6.03 -0.19
N GLN A 926 9.27 -5.99 0.26
CA GLN A 926 9.66 -5.06 1.30
C GLN A 926 9.50 -3.59 0.87
N SER A 927 9.68 -3.30 -0.42
CA SER A 927 9.49 -1.95 -0.95
C SER A 927 8.04 -1.48 -0.84
N ASP A 928 7.08 -2.38 -1.00
CA ASP A 928 5.65 -2.07 -0.90
C ASP A 928 5.25 -1.77 0.54
N ILE A 929 5.78 -2.54 1.48
CA ILE A 929 5.59 -2.33 2.92
C ILE A 929 6.13 -0.95 3.32
N ASN A 930 7.33 -0.60 2.84
CA ASN A 930 7.92 0.71 3.09
C ASN A 930 7.09 1.85 2.46
N ALA A 931 6.44 1.61 1.33
CA ALA A 931 5.52 2.56 0.70
C ALA A 931 4.14 2.65 1.41
N GLY A 932 3.81 1.70 2.29
CA GLY A 932 2.56 1.62 3.05
C GLY A 932 1.31 1.32 2.21
N LYS A 933 1.47 1.05 0.91
CA LYS A 933 0.37 0.70 -0.01
C LYS A 933 0.91 0.07 -1.29
N VAL A 934 0.06 -0.72 -1.96
CA VAL A 934 0.25 -1.16 -3.35
C VAL A 934 -0.79 -0.45 -4.21
N VAL A 935 -0.33 0.23 -5.26
CA VAL A 935 -1.19 0.88 -6.27
C VAL A 935 -1.08 0.07 -7.55
N ASN A 936 -2.20 -0.43 -8.06
CA ASN A 936 -2.20 -1.36 -9.19
C ASN A 936 -3.37 -1.11 -10.15
N GLN A 937 -3.12 -1.10 -11.46
CA GLN A 937 -4.11 -0.93 -12.53
C GLN A 937 -3.88 -1.97 -13.62
N ALA A 938 -4.93 -2.65 -14.08
CA ALA A 938 -4.86 -3.61 -15.17
C ALA A 938 -5.60 -3.09 -16.41
N THR A 939 -5.33 -3.71 -17.56
CA THR A 939 -6.00 -3.43 -18.84
C THR A 939 -6.70 -4.70 -19.31
N VAL A 940 -7.96 -4.61 -19.72
CA VAL A 940 -8.64 -5.67 -20.47
C VAL A 940 -8.62 -5.34 -21.95
N ASN A 941 -8.39 -6.34 -22.80
CA ASN A 941 -8.43 -6.22 -24.25
C ASN A 941 -9.41 -7.27 -24.81
N ALA A 942 -10.12 -6.92 -25.87
CA ALA A 942 -11.02 -7.82 -26.58
C ALA A 942 -11.15 -7.45 -28.07
N THR A 943 -11.68 -8.39 -28.86
CA THR A 943 -11.91 -8.19 -30.30
C THR A 943 -13.30 -8.66 -30.70
N THR A 944 -13.95 -7.97 -31.63
CA THR A 944 -15.18 -8.48 -32.28
C THR A 944 -14.84 -9.49 -33.39
N ALA A 945 -15.84 -10.23 -33.88
CA ALA A 945 -15.66 -11.13 -35.03
C ALA A 945 -15.24 -10.40 -36.32
N SER A 946 -15.57 -9.10 -36.42
CA SER A 946 -15.19 -8.21 -37.53
C SER A 946 -13.76 -7.65 -37.38
N GLY A 947 -13.07 -7.95 -36.27
CA GLY A 947 -11.70 -7.49 -36.00
C GLY A 947 -11.60 -6.11 -35.33
N ILE A 948 -12.71 -5.53 -34.87
CA ILE A 948 -12.69 -4.28 -34.08
C ILE A 948 -12.14 -4.58 -32.70
N GLU A 949 -11.06 -3.90 -32.31
CA GLU A 949 -10.43 -4.03 -30.99
C GLU A 949 -11.05 -3.04 -30.00
N VAL A 950 -11.22 -3.46 -28.75
CA VAL A 950 -11.65 -2.61 -27.63
C VAL A 950 -10.81 -2.91 -26.40
N GLU A 951 -10.52 -1.88 -25.63
CA GLU A 951 -9.80 -1.97 -24.38
C GLU A 951 -10.48 -1.14 -23.30
N ASP A 952 -10.18 -1.47 -22.04
CA ASP A 952 -10.59 -0.69 -20.88
C ASP A 952 -9.56 -0.80 -19.76
N LEU A 953 -9.43 0.28 -18.97
CA LEU A 953 -8.60 0.29 -17.77
C LEU A 953 -9.43 -0.10 -16.56
N SER A 954 -8.83 -0.85 -15.65
CA SER A 954 -9.55 -1.29 -14.46
C SER A 954 -9.86 -0.15 -13.50
N ASP A 955 -11.01 -0.24 -12.83
CA ASP A 955 -11.34 0.51 -11.61
C ASP A 955 -11.86 -0.41 -10.49
N ALA A 956 -11.83 0.06 -9.25
CA ALA A 956 -12.23 -0.75 -8.10
C ALA A 956 -13.76 -0.91 -7.93
N SER A 957 -14.56 -0.04 -8.56
CA SER A 957 -16.01 0.03 -8.30
C SER A 957 -16.88 0.58 -9.44
N SER A 958 -16.29 1.17 -10.48
CA SER A 958 -17.00 1.83 -11.58
C SER A 958 -16.69 1.18 -12.92
N LEU A 959 -17.72 0.92 -13.74
CA LEU A 959 -17.56 0.38 -15.09
C LEU A 959 -17.17 1.43 -16.14
N THR A 960 -16.97 2.68 -15.74
CA THR A 960 -16.73 3.81 -16.65
C THR A 960 -15.64 4.76 -16.16
N ALA A 961 -14.96 4.42 -15.07
CA ALA A 961 -13.87 5.23 -14.53
C ALA A 961 -12.61 4.36 -14.52
N ASP A 962 -11.44 5.00 -14.45
CA ASP A 962 -10.15 4.34 -14.66
C ASP A 962 -9.19 4.63 -13.49
N ASN A 963 -9.66 4.53 -12.23
CA ASN A 963 -8.79 4.76 -11.08
C ASN A 963 -8.05 3.48 -10.69
N PRO A 964 -6.76 3.56 -10.34
CA PRO A 964 -6.01 2.40 -9.88
C PRO A 964 -6.60 1.82 -8.59
N THR A 965 -6.55 0.50 -8.45
CA THR A 965 -6.87 -0.20 -7.20
C THR A 965 -5.76 0.06 -6.19
N ILE A 966 -6.10 0.62 -5.03
CA ILE A 966 -5.14 0.90 -3.94
C ILE A 966 -5.41 -0.05 -2.78
N VAL A 967 -4.39 -0.81 -2.39
CA VAL A 967 -4.40 -1.66 -1.18
C VAL A 967 -3.47 -1.04 -0.16
N SER A 968 -4.00 -0.61 0.99
CA SER A 968 -3.17 -0.13 2.11
C SER A 968 -2.50 -1.32 2.80
N LEU A 969 -1.23 -1.16 3.17
CA LEU A 969 -0.45 -2.17 3.88
C LEU A 969 -0.03 -1.61 5.25
N GLU A 970 -0.43 -2.31 6.32
CA GLU A 970 0.03 -1.99 7.67
C GLU A 970 1.22 -2.89 8.03
N GLY A 971 2.45 -2.49 7.69
CA GLY A 971 3.65 -3.32 7.96
C GLY A 971 4.82 -2.61 8.67
N CYS A 972 4.76 -1.29 8.81
CA CYS A 972 5.82 -0.49 9.45
C CYS A 972 5.64 -0.33 10.97
N VAL A 973 5.13 -1.34 11.65
CA VAL A 973 5.05 -1.34 13.12
C VAL A 973 6.18 -2.19 13.69
N ILE A 974 6.99 -1.60 14.57
CA ILE A 974 8.06 -2.34 15.25
C ILE A 974 7.45 -3.37 16.21
N LYS A 975 7.79 -4.64 15.99
CA LYS A 975 7.50 -5.73 16.93
C LYS A 975 8.75 -6.58 17.15
N VAL A 976 9.23 -6.59 18.39
CA VAL A 976 10.47 -7.29 18.77
C VAL A 976 10.16 -8.70 19.27
N PHE A 977 10.73 -9.72 18.63
CA PHE A 977 10.65 -11.11 19.08
C PHE A 977 11.80 -11.38 20.06
N ASN A 978 11.47 -11.55 21.33
CA ASN A 978 12.43 -11.51 22.44
C ASN A 978 12.97 -12.89 22.87
N ALA A 979 12.94 -13.89 21.99
CA ALA A 979 13.47 -15.23 22.27
C ALA A 979 14.27 -15.75 21.07
N MET A 980 15.40 -16.39 21.36
CA MET A 980 16.29 -17.03 20.37
C MET A 980 16.71 -18.42 20.83
N THR A 981 16.85 -19.34 19.88
CA THR A 981 17.33 -20.71 20.09
C THR A 981 18.52 -20.96 19.18
N LEU A 982 19.69 -21.32 19.74
CA LEU A 982 20.95 -21.50 19.00
C LEU A 982 21.35 -22.98 18.90
N ASN A 983 20.39 -23.83 18.51
CA ASN A 983 20.52 -25.29 18.51
C ASN A 983 20.94 -25.88 17.14
N GLY A 984 21.04 -25.09 16.07
CA GLY A 984 21.48 -25.52 14.74
C GLY A 984 20.35 -26.02 13.82
N ASP A 985 19.08 -25.82 14.16
CA ASP A 985 17.94 -26.23 13.32
C ASP A 985 17.49 -25.17 12.31
N GLY A 986 18.06 -23.96 12.37
CA GLY A 986 17.71 -22.83 11.50
C GLY A 986 16.46 -22.05 11.92
N GLU A 987 15.75 -22.45 12.99
CA GLU A 987 14.58 -21.77 13.52
C GLU A 987 14.94 -20.88 14.71
N ASN A 988 14.53 -19.60 14.68
CA ASN A 988 14.77 -18.64 15.77
C ASN A 988 16.26 -18.44 16.15
N GLU A 989 17.19 -18.71 15.23
CA GLU A 989 18.64 -18.57 15.45
C GLU A 989 19.16 -17.12 15.37
N ARG A 990 18.27 -16.16 15.13
CA ARG A 990 18.58 -14.72 15.01
C ARG A 990 17.61 -13.90 15.83
N PHE A 991 18.06 -12.74 16.30
CA PHE A 991 17.17 -11.77 16.92
C PHE A 991 16.37 -11.07 15.82
N TYR A 992 15.08 -11.39 15.74
CA TYR A 992 14.22 -10.88 14.67
C TYR A 992 13.36 -9.71 15.18
N ILE A 993 13.36 -8.61 14.43
CA ILE A 993 12.57 -7.42 14.71
C ILE A 993 11.68 -7.13 13.50
N GLN A 994 10.38 -7.43 13.60
CA GLN A 994 9.44 -7.14 12.53
C GLN A 994 9.28 -5.63 12.36
N GLY A 995 9.16 -5.20 11.09
CA GLY A 995 8.98 -3.79 10.71
C GLY A 995 10.28 -2.97 10.70
N ILE A 996 11.41 -3.53 11.13
CA ILE A 996 12.69 -2.78 11.23
C ILE A 996 13.19 -2.29 9.87
N GLU A 997 12.86 -2.99 8.79
CA GLU A 997 13.27 -2.65 7.42
C GLU A 997 12.59 -1.37 6.88
N CYS A 998 11.50 -0.92 7.51
CA CYS A 998 10.90 0.40 7.23
C CYS A 998 11.76 1.55 7.78
N TYR A 999 12.71 1.23 8.67
CA TYR A 999 13.50 2.19 9.41
C TYR A 999 14.98 1.92 9.12
N PRO A 1000 15.46 2.24 7.91
CA PRO A 1000 16.84 1.95 7.50
C PRO A 1000 17.84 2.58 8.45
N GLU A 1001 17.54 3.79 8.94
CA GLU A 1001 18.29 4.44 10.01
C GLU A 1001 17.84 3.91 11.38
N ASN A 1002 18.35 2.73 11.72
CA ASN A 1002 18.15 2.11 13.02
C ASN A 1002 19.47 1.64 13.64
N LYS A 1003 19.43 1.40 14.94
CA LYS A 1003 20.54 0.88 15.72
C LYS A 1003 20.02 -0.10 16.76
N VAL A 1004 20.60 -1.30 16.79
CA VAL A 1004 20.30 -2.33 17.80
C VAL A 1004 21.54 -2.54 18.66
N GLU A 1005 21.37 -2.39 19.97
CA GLU A 1005 22.39 -2.63 20.99
C GLU A 1005 21.89 -3.77 21.92
N ILE A 1006 22.74 -4.73 22.27
CA ILE A 1006 22.39 -5.84 23.18
C ILE A 1006 23.39 -5.87 24.33
N TYR A 1007 22.87 -6.01 25.55
CA TYR A 1007 23.61 -5.99 26.81
C TYR A 1007 23.37 -7.28 27.58
N ASN A 1008 24.38 -7.75 28.31
CA ASN A 1008 24.20 -8.86 29.26
C ASN A 1008 23.54 -8.40 30.57
N ARG A 1009 23.26 -9.34 31.49
CA ARG A 1009 22.61 -9.03 32.79
C ARG A 1009 23.36 -8.05 33.69
N TRP A 1010 24.63 -7.75 33.40
CA TRP A 1010 25.45 -6.80 34.15
C TRP A 1010 25.55 -5.43 33.46
N GLY A 1011 24.80 -5.21 32.36
CA GLY A 1011 24.82 -3.96 31.60
C GLY A 1011 26.01 -3.82 30.65
N VAL A 1012 26.77 -4.89 30.39
CA VAL A 1012 27.89 -4.86 29.45
C VAL A 1012 27.38 -5.08 28.03
N LEU A 1013 27.72 -4.18 27.11
CA LEU A 1013 27.38 -4.27 25.69
C LEU A 1013 28.07 -5.50 25.08
N VAL A 1014 27.27 -6.42 24.54
CA VAL A 1014 27.73 -7.65 23.90
C VAL A 1014 27.56 -7.64 22.38
N TYR A 1015 26.65 -6.83 21.83
CA TYR A 1015 26.46 -6.67 20.39
C TYR A 1015 25.92 -5.28 20.07
N GLU A 1016 26.26 -4.78 18.89
CA GLU A 1016 25.79 -3.50 18.37
C GLU A 1016 25.82 -3.55 16.84
N SER A 1017 24.75 -3.11 16.20
CA SER A 1017 24.73 -2.87 14.75
C SER A 1017 23.93 -1.62 14.45
N GLU A 1018 24.46 -0.79 13.56
CA GLU A 1018 23.68 0.19 12.82
C GLU A 1018 23.07 -0.50 11.58
N HIS A 1019 21.99 0.07 11.06
CA HIS A 1019 21.26 -0.43 9.89
C HIS A 1019 20.84 -1.90 10.03
N TYR A 1020 20.34 -2.29 11.22
CA TYR A 1020 19.88 -3.66 11.48
C TYR A 1020 18.74 -4.02 10.53
N ASN A 1021 18.80 -5.18 9.87
CA ASN A 1021 17.90 -5.50 8.77
C ASN A 1021 17.46 -6.98 8.73
N ASN A 1022 17.58 -7.69 9.86
CA ASN A 1022 17.23 -9.10 10.02
C ASN A 1022 17.95 -10.11 9.08
N VAL A 1023 18.77 -9.68 8.12
CA VAL A 1023 19.35 -10.55 7.08
C VAL A 1023 20.85 -10.71 7.28
N ASP A 1024 21.62 -9.68 6.95
CA ASP A 1024 23.07 -9.66 6.99
C ASP A 1024 23.61 -8.81 8.15
N HIS A 1025 22.93 -7.73 8.51
CA HIS A 1025 23.18 -6.95 9.73
C HIS A 1025 22.23 -7.42 10.84
N VAL A 1026 22.55 -8.59 11.43
CA VAL A 1026 21.68 -9.29 12.38
C VAL A 1026 22.45 -9.98 13.50
N PHE A 1027 21.89 -9.98 14.71
CA PHE A 1027 22.47 -10.67 15.86
C PHE A 1027 22.14 -12.16 15.82
N LYS A 1028 23.18 -13.00 15.79
CA LYS A 1028 23.10 -14.47 15.74
C LYS A 1028 23.59 -15.14 17.03
N GLY A 1029 23.56 -14.43 18.15
CA GLY A 1029 23.98 -14.96 19.45
C GLY A 1029 25.48 -14.93 19.72
N PHE A 1030 26.28 -14.22 18.92
CA PHE A 1030 27.74 -14.06 19.13
C PHE A 1030 28.07 -12.63 19.55
N SER A 1031 29.12 -12.46 20.37
CA SER A 1031 29.50 -11.13 20.87
C SER A 1031 30.44 -10.32 19.96
N GLU A 1032 30.88 -10.92 18.85
CA GLU A 1032 31.83 -10.29 17.91
C GLU A 1032 33.10 -9.75 18.61
N GLY A 1033 33.57 -10.45 19.65
CA GLY A 1033 34.81 -10.10 20.38
C GLY A 1033 34.65 -9.00 21.44
N ARG A 1034 33.44 -8.53 21.74
CA ARG A 1034 33.19 -7.45 22.72
C ARG A 1034 33.20 -7.89 24.19
N VAL A 1035 33.26 -9.20 24.48
CA VAL A 1035 33.45 -9.78 25.83
C VAL A 1035 34.57 -10.84 25.86
N THR A 1036 34.95 -11.31 27.05
CA THR A 1036 35.97 -12.38 27.25
C THR A 1036 35.59 -13.75 26.66
N VAL A 1037 34.46 -13.86 25.98
CA VAL A 1037 34.05 -15.03 25.20
C VAL A 1037 34.72 -14.93 23.83
N LYS A 1038 35.32 -16.03 23.34
CA LYS A 1038 35.88 -16.06 21.99
C LYS A 1038 34.83 -15.61 20.97
N GLU A 1039 35.25 -14.92 19.92
CA GLU A 1039 34.40 -14.43 18.83
C GLU A 1039 33.47 -15.52 18.26
N THR A 1040 33.93 -16.77 18.27
CA THR A 1040 33.19 -17.97 17.80
C THR A 1040 32.47 -18.75 18.91
N GLY A 1041 32.54 -18.33 20.17
CA GLY A 1041 32.17 -19.14 21.33
C GLY A 1041 30.68 -19.17 21.69
N GLY A 1042 29.84 -18.38 21.01
CA GLY A 1042 28.43 -18.18 21.34
C GLY A 1042 28.23 -17.52 22.72
N LEU A 1043 27.21 -16.71 22.87
CA LEU A 1043 26.83 -16.19 24.17
C LEU A 1043 26.16 -17.30 25.00
N PRO A 1044 26.41 -17.37 26.32
CA PRO A 1044 25.79 -18.39 27.17
C PRO A 1044 24.28 -18.19 27.29
N THR A 1045 23.56 -19.29 27.52
CA THR A 1045 22.12 -19.28 27.82
C THR A 1045 21.79 -18.31 28.97
N GLY A 1046 20.79 -17.46 28.78
CA GLY A 1046 20.37 -16.50 29.80
C GLY A 1046 19.57 -15.32 29.25
N THR A 1047 19.26 -14.38 30.14
CA THR A 1047 18.55 -13.15 29.83
C THR A 1047 19.54 -12.02 29.51
N TYR A 1048 19.31 -11.39 28.37
CA TYR A 1048 19.98 -10.21 27.84
C TYR A 1048 18.97 -9.07 27.74
N PHE A 1049 19.45 -7.87 27.43
CA PHE A 1049 18.61 -6.69 27.22
C PHE A 1049 18.94 -6.04 25.90
N TYR A 1050 17.93 -5.69 25.11
CA TYR A 1050 18.13 -4.96 23.85
C TYR A 1050 17.71 -3.50 24.02
N VAL A 1051 18.36 -2.63 23.26
CA VAL A 1051 17.93 -1.27 22.99
C VAL A 1051 17.90 -1.11 21.47
N LEU A 1052 16.72 -0.88 20.94
CA LEU A 1052 16.46 -0.55 19.55
C LEU A 1052 16.21 0.95 19.46
N LYS A 1053 16.96 1.64 18.60
CA LYS A 1053 16.72 3.03 18.22
C LYS A 1053 16.41 3.05 16.74
N TYR A 1054 15.39 3.78 16.32
CA TYR A 1054 15.01 3.86 14.92
C TYR A 1054 14.36 5.21 14.66
N GLN A 1055 14.52 5.76 13.45
CA GLN A 1055 13.81 6.96 13.07
C GLN A 1055 12.49 6.60 12.43
N ASP A 1056 11.37 7.11 12.94
CA ASP A 1056 10.07 6.90 12.31
C ASP A 1056 9.92 7.69 10.98
N ASN A 1057 8.77 7.55 10.31
CA ASN A 1057 8.49 8.24 9.04
C ASN A 1057 8.51 9.79 9.15
N SER A 1058 8.51 10.34 10.37
CA SER A 1058 8.68 11.77 10.65
C SER A 1058 10.12 12.15 11.01
N ALA A 1059 11.07 11.23 10.79
CA ALA A 1059 12.47 11.30 11.19
C ALA A 1059 12.69 11.56 12.70
N GLN A 1060 11.69 11.28 13.55
CA GLN A 1060 11.87 11.33 15.00
C GLN A 1060 12.52 10.03 15.48
N THR A 1061 13.58 10.17 16.27
CA THR A 1061 14.25 9.02 16.88
C THR A 1061 13.35 8.41 17.96
N GLN A 1062 12.80 7.24 17.66
CA GLN A 1062 12.12 6.37 18.60
C GLN A 1062 13.14 5.44 19.25
N GLN A 1063 12.89 5.09 20.52
CA GLN A 1063 13.69 4.12 21.24
C GLN A 1063 12.78 3.11 21.94
N GLN A 1064 13.07 1.83 21.75
CA GLN A 1064 12.42 0.73 22.42
C GLN A 1064 13.48 -0.14 23.11
N ALA A 1065 13.21 -0.56 24.34
CA ALA A 1065 14.10 -1.45 25.08
C ALA A 1065 13.30 -2.59 25.73
N GLY A 1066 13.96 -3.72 25.93
CA GLY A 1066 13.33 -4.88 26.54
C GLY A 1066 14.34 -5.99 26.84
N TYR A 1067 13.85 -7.13 27.30
CA TYR A 1067 14.69 -8.31 27.50
C TYR A 1067 14.76 -9.15 26.21
N LEU A 1068 15.81 -9.94 26.07
CA LEU A 1068 16.03 -10.95 25.04
C LEU A 1068 16.49 -12.23 25.73
N TYR A 1069 15.77 -13.33 25.55
CA TYR A 1069 16.15 -14.62 26.10
C TYR A 1069 16.90 -15.45 25.05
N ILE A 1070 18.11 -15.89 25.39
CA ILE A 1070 18.93 -16.74 24.52
C ILE A 1070 19.01 -18.13 25.16
N THR A 1071 18.68 -19.16 24.41
CA THR A 1071 18.93 -20.57 24.76
C THR A 1071 19.79 -21.24 23.70
N ASN A 1072 20.67 -22.14 24.12
CA ASN A 1072 21.58 -22.89 23.24
C ASN A 1072 21.14 -24.34 23.13
#